data_AF-A0A8T0DJM2-F1
#
_entry.id   AF-A0A8T0DJM2-F1
#
_cell.length_a   1.000
_cell.length_b   1.000
_cell.length_c   1.000
_cell.angle_alpha   90.00
_cell.angle_beta   90.00
_cell.angle_gamma   90.00
#
_symmetry.space_group_name_H-M   'P 1'
#
loop_
_entity.id
_entity.type
_entity.pdbx_description
1 polymer ?
#
loop_
_entity_poly.entity_id
_entity_poly.type
_entity_poly.pdbx_seq_one_letter_code
_entity_poly.pdbx_strand_id
1 'polypeptide(L)'
;MNVSDWLIPHPFLKLESQIQELHADRDRLRLEVERLNRTRLTSPSPLTRSRSLNRIQHKEELVELGKLRQERDDLRNLLDKLEQRVHESRCEIHRLHQDLYALHENGDRVSQTTQSALRRAEAERDRALVDLSRVTAERDGLITKYKKISENANADQLRLTKQLDQFERSLNQISAERDEAVRRANELRGRVEEQHGRQKQLEDTLEERQQLYKKSTDDIAQLRTELDRVRQVAEEKTSECQKLHDRSRAIDQEIQRTREHADEVECHLNQARAENLQLNKQIEELLEEAKRLQYELQKSSVERADLLKEQRHLDKRMRAMSNDCDRLTGQLNEANERKADLNEKIRKLETEMKELDGKFQLEQAANEKLQERIDAVTHGRKTVENRSAWFEQQYADVQNALAQSESNLSAEREKNKWFVETNDKLTEDNTTLRATVELANKDKVHLETCIEDMTAANRQAIREREELVQRSASLRERLLEVEDKLKQAEHEIKRNTETIRVERNTNAEAQQQLEQQRRRAEVAERDVASTGARLHECEDLLHKSETRLSQLERELRMEREDYAQLRARMEALDEEKQGVEIGYREATQRLSHLEVDLSSRIREVNELRQANEDATRAFNRTQEVLSAKTAELASTRGELTAVQTSLSEVKRVLESQEKENDRLRDDLNQLVREAQTLQTDLQDAGDEREELRQRAKGYLNEIARQERAINERDSECGKLMDQLRTANEDAESWRNRWEAAENKLTSLRVESEEKEAELVSERERGDMREREIANLRVSLNSAELQSTAASRAAAEATEQLQMARAEVDTLSAEVSRLRDSIVRLEGDKVNAQREASGQRLENDQIRAQVDDYELELDQIREQLEQERSSNRNLQSSLQAGRQKEQSVIMELQEKTAELVALRERVTNVEERAETMQRESERLRERLAESEREANRLSRSLSAERFEKERALSELRLSALPAVYRPSGYGSVGTGLYQSSTLPRDRHAYRERESDY
;
A
#
# COMPACT_ATOMS: atom_id res chain seq x y z
N MET A 1 -2.56 -4.77 -91.46
CA MET A 1 -3.95 -4.65 -90.97
C MET A 1 -3.93 -4.64 -89.45
N ASN A 2 -4.87 -3.92 -88.84
CA ASN A 2 -5.41 -4.04 -87.48
C ASN A 2 -4.43 -4.34 -86.32
N VAL A 3 -3.94 -3.27 -85.70
CA VAL A 3 -4.25 -2.79 -84.32
C VAL A 3 -4.86 -3.79 -83.30
N SER A 4 -4.48 -3.55 -82.03
CA SER A 4 -5.03 -4.02 -80.73
C SER A 4 -4.77 -5.48 -80.27
N ASP A 5 -4.42 -5.75 -79.01
CA ASP A 5 -4.00 -4.81 -77.93
C ASP A 5 -3.00 -5.40 -76.92
N TRP A 6 -2.47 -4.49 -76.08
CA TRP A 6 -1.23 -4.61 -75.31
C TRP A 6 -1.15 -5.69 -74.23
N LEU A 7 0.07 -6.22 -74.03
CA LEU A 7 0.45 -6.90 -72.79
C LEU A 7 0.44 -5.90 -71.62
N ILE A 8 -0.21 -6.28 -70.53
CA ILE A 8 -0.12 -5.55 -69.25
C ILE A 8 1.08 -6.10 -68.46
N PRO A 9 2.04 -5.25 -68.01
CA PRO A 9 3.24 -5.71 -67.31
C PRO A 9 3.01 -6.03 -65.82
N HIS A 10 4.05 -6.58 -65.18
CA HIS A 10 4.06 -7.07 -63.79
C HIS A 10 3.56 -6.12 -62.66
N PRO A 11 3.49 -4.78 -62.79
CA PRO A 11 2.83 -3.95 -61.77
C PRO A 11 1.36 -4.34 -61.52
N PHE A 12 0.67 -4.96 -62.48
CA PHE A 12 -0.77 -5.20 -62.36
C PHE A 12 -1.15 -6.18 -61.25
N LEU A 13 -0.41 -7.29 -61.05
CA LEU A 13 -0.64 -8.21 -59.93
C LEU A 13 -0.42 -7.54 -58.56
N LYS A 14 0.47 -6.54 -58.49
CA LYS A 14 0.69 -5.75 -57.28
C LYS A 14 -0.40 -4.69 -57.08
N LEU A 15 -0.92 -4.11 -58.17
CA LEU A 15 -2.15 -3.32 -58.11
C LEU A 15 -3.37 -4.17 -57.74
N GLU A 16 -3.51 -5.40 -58.22
CA GLU A 16 -4.62 -6.28 -57.85
C GLU A 16 -4.54 -6.68 -56.37
N SER A 17 -3.35 -6.94 -55.83
CA SER A 17 -3.14 -7.09 -54.38
C SER A 17 -3.56 -5.83 -53.62
N GLN A 18 -3.11 -4.65 -54.06
CA GLN A 18 -3.48 -3.37 -53.42
C GLN A 18 -4.96 -3.01 -53.60
N ILE A 19 -5.60 -3.43 -54.69
CA ILE A 19 -7.04 -3.28 -54.94
C ILE A 19 -7.82 -4.26 -54.07
N GLN A 20 -7.31 -5.48 -53.82
CA GLN A 20 -7.90 -6.41 -52.86
C GLN A 20 -7.77 -5.90 -51.41
N GLU A 21 -6.62 -5.33 -51.02
CA GLU A 21 -6.44 -4.67 -49.72
C GLU A 21 -7.34 -3.43 -49.59
N LEU A 22 -7.37 -2.54 -50.60
CA LEU A 22 -8.26 -1.38 -50.61
C LEU A 22 -9.74 -1.75 -50.72
N HIS A 23 -10.08 -2.91 -51.28
CA HIS A 23 -11.44 -3.47 -51.24
C HIS A 23 -11.77 -4.04 -49.85
N ALA A 24 -10.85 -4.76 -49.21
CA ALA A 24 -11.01 -5.25 -47.85
C ALA A 24 -11.16 -4.09 -46.85
N ASP A 25 -10.35 -3.02 -46.99
CA ASP A 25 -10.47 -1.81 -46.18
C ASP A 25 -11.70 -0.97 -46.56
N ARG A 26 -12.07 -0.84 -47.83
CA ARG A 26 -13.36 -0.25 -48.24
C ARG A 26 -14.53 -0.99 -47.59
N ASP A 27 -14.49 -2.32 -47.55
CA ASP A 27 -15.60 -3.12 -47.06
C ASP A 27 -15.61 -3.24 -45.53
N ARG A 28 -14.45 -3.16 -44.86
CA ARG A 28 -14.32 -2.82 -43.43
C ARG A 28 -14.93 -1.45 -43.14
N LEU A 29 -14.51 -0.42 -43.84
CA LEU A 29 -15.00 0.95 -43.67
C LEU A 29 -16.49 1.06 -44.02
N ARG A 30 -17.02 0.25 -44.94
CA ARG A 30 -18.47 0.12 -45.16
C ARG A 30 -19.16 -0.54 -43.98
N LEU A 31 -18.63 -1.62 -43.40
CA LEU A 31 -19.19 -2.21 -42.18
C LEU A 31 -19.15 -1.24 -40.98
N GLU A 32 -18.09 -0.45 -40.87
CA GLU A 32 -17.96 0.64 -39.87
C GLU A 32 -18.99 1.75 -40.13
N VAL A 33 -19.13 2.21 -41.38
CA VAL A 33 -20.09 3.24 -41.80
C VAL A 33 -21.54 2.74 -41.73
N GLU A 34 -21.82 1.46 -41.97
CA GLU A 34 -23.14 0.88 -41.77
C GLU A 34 -23.48 0.73 -40.28
N ARG A 35 -22.52 0.38 -39.42
CA ARG A 35 -22.68 0.49 -37.96
C ARG A 35 -23.04 1.92 -37.56
N LEU A 36 -22.29 2.91 -38.04
CA LEU A 36 -22.48 4.33 -37.71
C LEU A 36 -23.77 4.92 -38.31
N ASN A 37 -24.21 4.46 -39.48
CA ASN A 37 -25.45 4.89 -40.13
C ASN A 37 -26.70 4.25 -39.50
N ARG A 38 -26.62 3.02 -38.99
CA ARG A 38 -27.70 2.44 -38.16
C ARG A 38 -27.93 3.25 -36.87
N THR A 39 -26.92 3.98 -36.39
CA THR A 39 -27.05 4.97 -35.31
C THR A 39 -27.37 6.40 -35.76
N ARG A 40 -27.71 6.66 -37.03
CA ARG A 40 -27.92 8.02 -37.57
C ARG A 40 -29.18 8.29 -38.40
N LEU A 41 -30.18 7.41 -38.37
CA LEU A 41 -31.49 7.66 -38.98
C LEU A 41 -32.53 8.34 -38.05
N THR A 42 -32.13 9.47 -37.43
CA THR A 42 -33.06 10.54 -36.98
C THR A 42 -32.34 11.89 -36.99
N SER A 43 -32.71 12.77 -37.94
CA SER A 43 -32.33 14.20 -38.03
C SER A 43 -33.44 14.94 -38.79
N PRO A 44 -33.64 16.27 -38.65
CA PRO A 44 -32.68 17.34 -39.00
C PRO A 44 -32.18 18.13 -37.76
N SER A 45 -30.96 18.68 -37.67
CA SER A 45 -30.27 19.73 -38.46
C SER A 45 -30.83 21.17 -38.29
N PRO A 46 -29.98 22.22 -38.26
CA PRO A 46 -28.55 22.25 -37.91
C PRO A 46 -28.08 23.51 -37.11
N LEU A 47 -26.78 23.52 -36.70
CA LEU A 47 -26.01 24.66 -36.15
C LEU A 47 -26.47 25.14 -34.73
N THR A 48 -25.61 25.46 -33.75
CA THR A 48 -24.23 25.99 -33.78
C THR A 48 -23.37 25.52 -32.59
N ARG A 49 -22.03 25.67 -32.76
CA ARG A 49 -20.93 25.84 -31.78
C ARG A 49 -20.80 24.93 -30.54
N SER A 50 -19.57 24.43 -30.38
CA SER A 50 -19.01 23.57 -29.34
C SER A 50 -19.36 23.91 -27.89
N ARG A 51 -19.63 22.87 -27.08
CA ARG A 51 -19.63 22.91 -25.61
C ARG A 51 -18.61 21.91 -25.04
N SER A 52 -17.57 22.39 -24.36
CA SER A 52 -16.73 21.54 -23.49
C SER A 52 -16.02 22.28 -22.34
N LEU A 53 -16.48 23.49 -21.96
CA LEU A 53 -16.03 24.20 -20.75
C LEU A 53 -17.17 24.72 -19.84
N ASN A 54 -18.38 24.92 -20.37
CA ASN A 54 -19.46 25.64 -19.66
C ASN A 54 -20.21 24.85 -18.57
N ARG A 55 -19.79 23.65 -18.13
CA ARG A 55 -20.62 22.81 -17.23
C ARG A 55 -20.76 23.36 -15.79
N ILE A 56 -19.87 24.27 -15.37
CA ILE A 56 -20.00 24.98 -14.08
C ILE A 56 -20.89 26.22 -14.25
N GLN A 57 -20.54 27.11 -15.19
CA GLN A 57 -21.32 28.32 -15.52
C GLN A 57 -22.80 28.01 -15.78
N HIS A 58 -23.12 26.90 -16.46
CA HIS A 58 -24.51 26.54 -16.72
C HIS A 58 -25.38 26.33 -15.48
N LYS A 59 -24.77 26.03 -14.32
CA LYS A 59 -25.51 25.82 -13.06
C LYS A 59 -25.86 27.15 -12.40
N GLU A 60 -24.99 28.14 -12.51
CA GLU A 60 -25.23 29.51 -12.06
C GLU A 60 -26.20 30.22 -13.02
N GLU A 61 -25.98 30.13 -14.33
CA GLU A 61 -26.92 30.60 -15.36
C GLU A 61 -28.33 29.99 -15.22
N LEU A 62 -28.45 28.71 -14.83
CA LEU A 62 -29.75 28.09 -14.57
C LEU A 62 -30.41 28.56 -13.26
N VAL A 63 -29.62 28.91 -12.24
CA VAL A 63 -30.14 29.51 -10.99
C VAL A 63 -30.56 30.96 -11.24
N GLU A 64 -29.81 31.73 -12.02
CA GLU A 64 -30.21 33.09 -12.43
C GLU A 64 -31.39 33.09 -13.38
N LEU A 65 -31.45 32.18 -14.37
CA LEU A 65 -32.66 31.96 -15.17
C LEU A 65 -33.84 31.46 -14.34
N GLY A 66 -33.60 30.79 -13.21
CA GLY A 66 -34.61 30.46 -12.21
C GLY A 66 -35.14 31.71 -11.52
N LYS A 67 -34.25 32.54 -10.96
CA LYS A 67 -34.60 33.83 -10.33
C LYS A 67 -35.32 34.77 -11.30
N LEU A 68 -34.79 34.96 -12.52
CA LEU A 68 -35.39 35.82 -13.54
C LEU A 68 -36.74 35.30 -14.05
N ARG A 69 -37.00 33.98 -14.00
CA ARG A 69 -38.35 33.43 -14.24
C ARG A 69 -39.27 33.73 -13.07
N GLN A 70 -38.82 33.52 -11.84
CA GLN A 70 -39.57 33.83 -10.63
C GLN A 70 -39.93 35.33 -10.57
N GLU A 71 -38.95 36.22 -10.71
CA GLU A 71 -39.13 37.68 -10.79
C GLU A 71 -40.07 38.09 -11.92
N ARG A 72 -39.95 37.50 -13.12
CA ARG A 72 -40.88 37.74 -14.23
C ARG A 72 -42.31 37.31 -13.89
N ASP A 73 -42.48 36.15 -13.27
CA ASP A 73 -43.80 35.59 -12.96
C ASP A 73 -44.43 36.28 -11.72
N ASP A 74 -43.63 36.74 -10.77
CA ASP A 74 -44.05 37.62 -9.67
C ASP A 74 -44.43 39.01 -10.19
N LEU A 75 -43.66 39.60 -11.12
CA LEU A 75 -44.03 40.82 -11.83
C LEU A 75 -45.31 40.65 -12.65
N ARG A 76 -45.55 39.46 -13.21
CA ARG A 76 -46.80 39.15 -13.94
C ARG A 76 -47.99 39.06 -12.99
N ASN A 77 -47.86 38.34 -11.88
CA ASN A 77 -48.83 38.35 -10.78
C ASN A 77 -49.10 39.76 -10.22
N LEU A 78 -48.12 40.66 -10.29
CA LEU A 78 -48.25 42.06 -9.86
C LEU A 78 -48.95 42.92 -10.92
N LEU A 79 -48.68 42.68 -12.21
CA LEU A 79 -49.40 43.27 -13.34
C LEU A 79 -50.87 42.84 -13.34
N ASP A 80 -51.16 41.55 -13.22
CA ASP A 80 -52.53 41.01 -13.20
C ASP A 80 -53.35 41.63 -12.04
N LYS A 81 -52.73 41.84 -10.87
CA LYS A 81 -53.35 42.55 -9.72
C LYS A 81 -53.56 44.04 -9.97
N LEU A 82 -52.70 44.69 -10.75
CA LEU A 82 -52.88 46.08 -11.16
C LEU A 82 -53.97 46.21 -12.23
N GLU A 83 -54.04 45.30 -13.20
CA GLU A 83 -55.11 45.23 -14.19
C GLU A 83 -56.47 44.96 -13.53
N GLN A 84 -56.52 44.03 -12.56
CA GLN A 84 -57.72 43.80 -11.74
C GLN A 84 -58.13 45.08 -10.99
N ARG A 85 -57.20 45.77 -10.31
CA ARG A 85 -57.50 47.04 -9.62
C ARG A 85 -57.91 48.17 -10.56
N VAL A 86 -57.40 48.21 -11.77
CA VAL A 86 -57.83 49.16 -12.82
C VAL A 86 -59.23 48.78 -13.34
N HIS A 87 -59.57 47.50 -13.42
CA HIS A 87 -60.92 47.03 -13.75
C HIS A 87 -61.92 47.40 -12.65
N GLU A 88 -61.61 47.08 -11.39
CA GLU A 88 -62.39 47.48 -10.20
C GLU A 88 -62.60 49.01 -10.16
N SER A 89 -61.53 49.79 -10.38
CA SER A 89 -61.61 51.26 -10.44
C SER A 89 -62.48 51.75 -11.60
N ARG A 90 -62.45 51.10 -12.77
CA ARG A 90 -63.32 51.42 -13.91
C ARG A 90 -64.79 51.10 -13.62
N CYS A 91 -65.07 49.99 -12.96
CA CYS A 91 -66.42 49.64 -12.51
C CYS A 91 -66.95 50.66 -11.50
N GLU A 92 -66.14 51.06 -10.53
CA GLU A 92 -66.54 52.07 -9.53
C GLU A 92 -66.70 53.47 -10.15
N ILE A 93 -65.85 53.86 -11.12
CA ILE A 93 -66.05 55.09 -11.90
C ILE A 93 -67.34 55.04 -12.75
N HIS A 94 -67.74 53.86 -13.24
CA HIS A 94 -69.03 53.67 -13.91
C HIS A 94 -70.19 53.82 -12.91
N ARG A 95 -70.08 53.19 -11.74
CA ARG A 95 -71.07 53.25 -10.66
C ARG A 95 -71.27 54.69 -10.17
N LEU A 96 -70.18 55.42 -9.96
CA LEU A 96 -70.20 56.83 -9.55
C LEU A 96 -70.71 57.78 -10.65
N HIS A 97 -70.48 57.49 -11.94
CA HIS A 97 -71.18 58.21 -13.01
C HIS A 97 -72.69 57.95 -12.97
N GLN A 98 -73.11 56.71 -12.73
CA GLN A 98 -74.52 56.34 -12.67
C GLN A 98 -75.23 56.98 -11.46
N ASP A 99 -74.56 57.01 -10.30
CA ASP A 99 -75.00 57.75 -9.11
C ASP A 99 -75.07 59.27 -9.38
N LEU A 100 -74.10 59.86 -10.08
CA LEU A 100 -74.10 61.28 -10.44
C LEU A 100 -75.22 61.64 -11.43
N TYR A 101 -75.54 60.78 -12.39
CA TYR A 101 -76.70 60.95 -13.27
C TYR A 101 -78.01 60.93 -12.45
N ALA A 102 -78.17 59.99 -11.50
CA ALA A 102 -79.34 59.92 -10.62
C ALA A 102 -79.47 61.15 -9.69
N LEU A 103 -78.35 61.76 -9.28
CA LEU A 103 -78.33 63.00 -8.50
C LEU A 103 -78.64 64.25 -9.35
N HIS A 104 -78.40 64.23 -10.67
CA HIS A 104 -78.70 65.35 -11.57
C HIS A 104 -80.19 65.47 -11.94
N GLU A 105 -80.99 64.41 -11.85
CA GLU A 105 -82.44 64.49 -12.12
C GLU A 105 -83.27 65.06 -10.95
N ASN A 106 -82.73 65.09 -9.73
CA ASN A 106 -83.47 65.47 -8.53
C ASN A 106 -83.10 66.88 -8.03
N GLY A 107 -83.51 67.89 -8.79
CA GLY A 107 -83.27 69.30 -8.45
C GLY A 107 -83.97 69.79 -7.17
N ASP A 108 -83.27 70.66 -6.43
CA ASP A 108 -83.74 71.53 -5.36
C ASP A 108 -84.61 70.94 -4.23
N ARG A 109 -83.96 70.45 -3.15
CA ARG A 109 -84.49 70.65 -1.79
C ARG A 109 -83.47 70.61 -0.63
N VAL A 110 -83.59 71.63 0.23
CA VAL A 110 -83.08 71.78 1.61
C VAL A 110 -81.59 72.14 1.80
N SER A 111 -81.35 73.38 2.24
CA SER A 111 -80.02 73.96 2.51
C SER A 111 -79.42 73.60 3.89
N GLN A 112 -79.48 72.33 4.28
CA GLN A 112 -78.86 71.81 5.52
C GLN A 112 -78.18 70.45 5.33
N THR A 113 -78.73 69.59 4.48
CA THR A 113 -78.02 68.43 3.93
C THR A 113 -76.78 68.87 3.14
N THR A 114 -76.86 69.98 2.39
CA THR A 114 -75.73 70.60 1.70
C THR A 114 -74.62 71.04 2.67
N GLN A 115 -74.93 71.73 3.76
CA GLN A 115 -73.91 72.23 4.69
C GLN A 115 -73.25 71.12 5.52
N SER A 116 -73.99 70.06 5.84
CA SER A 116 -73.44 68.86 6.49
C SER A 116 -72.70 67.93 5.52
N ALA A 117 -73.04 67.95 4.23
CA ALA A 117 -72.26 67.30 3.17
C ALA A 117 -70.96 68.07 2.90
N LEU A 118 -70.99 69.41 2.88
CA LEU A 118 -69.80 70.24 2.74
C LEU A 118 -68.80 69.96 3.86
N ARG A 119 -69.24 69.95 5.13
CA ARG A 119 -68.38 69.60 6.27
C ARG A 119 -67.82 68.17 6.22
N ARG A 120 -68.53 67.22 5.61
CA ARG A 120 -68.02 65.86 5.35
C ARG A 120 -66.97 65.87 4.25
N ALA A 121 -67.24 66.52 3.12
CA ALA A 121 -66.28 66.69 2.03
C ALA A 121 -65.03 67.49 2.46
N GLU A 122 -65.16 68.47 3.34
CA GLU A 122 -64.04 69.19 3.96
C GLU A 122 -63.23 68.28 4.88
N ALA A 123 -63.87 67.50 5.76
CA ALA A 123 -63.19 66.53 6.61
C ALA A 123 -62.54 65.37 5.81
N GLU A 124 -63.14 64.97 4.69
CA GLU A 124 -62.61 63.95 3.76
C GLU A 124 -61.46 64.51 2.92
N ARG A 125 -61.54 65.76 2.45
CA ARG A 125 -60.41 66.52 1.88
C ARG A 125 -59.26 66.62 2.87
N ASP A 126 -59.53 66.97 4.12
CA ASP A 126 -58.48 67.20 5.11
C ASP A 126 -57.82 65.88 5.56
N ARG A 127 -58.58 64.79 5.64
CA ARG A 127 -58.03 63.42 5.74
C ARG A 127 -57.18 63.08 4.52
N ALA A 128 -57.68 63.31 3.31
CA ALA A 128 -56.93 63.04 2.07
C ALA A 128 -55.64 63.88 1.96
N LEU A 129 -55.62 65.11 2.48
CA LEU A 129 -54.41 65.93 2.57
C LEU A 129 -53.42 65.40 3.62
N VAL A 130 -53.90 64.89 4.76
CA VAL A 130 -53.06 64.18 5.76
C VAL A 130 -52.49 62.88 5.18
N ASP A 131 -53.30 62.08 4.48
CA ASP A 131 -52.83 60.85 3.83
C ASP A 131 -51.89 61.14 2.64
N LEU A 132 -52.14 62.18 1.85
CA LEU A 132 -51.21 62.64 0.81
C LEU A 132 -49.88 63.12 1.42
N SER A 133 -49.92 63.82 2.56
CA SER A 133 -48.71 64.24 3.30
C SER A 133 -47.95 63.04 3.85
N ARG A 134 -48.67 62.03 4.36
CA ARG A 134 -48.10 60.77 4.84
C ARG A 134 -47.45 59.98 3.72
N VAL A 135 -48.13 59.76 2.60
CA VAL A 135 -47.58 59.09 1.41
C VAL A 135 -46.42 59.89 0.81
N THR A 136 -46.43 61.22 0.89
CA THR A 136 -45.30 62.08 0.49
C THR A 136 -44.09 61.87 1.41
N ALA A 137 -44.28 61.81 2.72
CA ALA A 137 -43.22 61.52 3.68
C ALA A 137 -42.69 60.07 3.55
N GLU A 138 -43.57 59.10 3.28
CA GLU A 138 -43.20 57.71 3.00
C GLU A 138 -42.39 57.61 1.69
N ARG A 139 -42.80 58.31 0.62
CA ARG A 139 -42.06 58.44 -0.66
C ARG A 139 -40.68 59.05 -0.43
N ASP A 140 -40.58 60.14 0.33
CA ASP A 140 -39.31 60.83 0.55
C ASP A 140 -38.40 60.05 1.50
N GLY A 141 -38.99 59.29 2.43
CA GLY A 141 -38.32 58.24 3.21
C GLY A 141 -37.80 57.06 2.37
N LEU A 142 -38.49 56.69 1.28
CA LEU A 142 -38.02 55.71 0.31
C LEU A 142 -36.93 56.28 -0.61
N ILE A 143 -37.04 57.52 -1.06
CA ILE A 143 -36.02 58.21 -1.86
C ILE A 143 -34.71 58.34 -1.07
N THR A 144 -34.77 58.72 0.21
CA THR A 144 -33.59 58.82 1.07
C THR A 144 -32.96 57.46 1.38
N LYS A 145 -33.76 56.41 1.60
CA LYS A 145 -33.26 55.01 1.69
C LYS A 145 -32.59 54.56 0.38
N TYR A 146 -33.22 54.81 -0.76
CA TYR A 146 -32.69 54.41 -2.07
C TYR A 146 -31.39 55.14 -2.42
N LYS A 147 -31.31 56.45 -2.13
CA LYS A 147 -30.06 57.22 -2.23
C LYS A 147 -28.96 56.61 -1.39
N LYS A 148 -29.21 56.34 -0.11
CA LYS A 148 -28.21 55.72 0.79
C LYS A 148 -27.77 54.33 0.34
N ILE A 149 -28.68 53.52 -0.21
CA ILE A 149 -28.35 52.21 -0.79
C ILE A 149 -27.48 52.36 -2.04
N SER A 150 -27.80 53.32 -2.92
CA SER A 150 -27.00 53.62 -4.11
C SER A 150 -25.62 54.19 -3.77
N GLU A 151 -25.54 55.11 -2.80
CA GLU A 151 -24.28 55.67 -2.28
C GLU A 151 -23.39 54.58 -1.69
N ASN A 152 -23.94 53.66 -0.89
CA ASN A 152 -23.23 52.49 -0.39
C ASN A 152 -22.76 51.57 -1.53
N ALA A 153 -23.63 51.25 -2.49
CA ALA A 153 -23.29 50.39 -3.62
C ALA A 153 -22.17 50.99 -4.50
N ASN A 154 -22.20 52.31 -4.73
CA ASN A 154 -21.13 53.03 -5.43
C ASN A 154 -19.81 53.01 -4.63
N ALA A 155 -19.87 53.12 -3.30
CA ALA A 155 -18.69 53.03 -2.43
C ALA A 155 -18.08 51.61 -2.42
N ASP A 156 -18.92 50.57 -2.39
CA ASP A 156 -18.46 49.18 -2.49
C ASP A 156 -17.95 48.84 -3.90
N GLN A 157 -18.58 49.33 -4.97
CA GLN A 157 -18.05 49.21 -6.32
C GLN A 157 -16.66 49.86 -6.43
N LEU A 158 -16.49 51.09 -5.92
CA LEU A 158 -15.20 51.78 -5.89
C LEU A 158 -14.14 51.03 -5.04
N ARG A 159 -14.56 50.36 -3.97
CA ARG A 159 -13.71 49.51 -3.13
C ARG A 159 -13.25 48.27 -3.91
N LEU A 160 -14.18 47.58 -4.57
CA LEU A 160 -13.89 46.39 -5.39
C LEU A 160 -13.00 46.72 -6.60
N THR A 161 -13.25 47.82 -7.31
CA THR A 161 -12.36 48.29 -8.39
C THR A 161 -10.94 48.54 -7.85
N LYS A 162 -10.79 49.23 -6.72
CA LYS A 162 -9.46 49.44 -6.11
C LYS A 162 -8.76 48.15 -5.68
N GLN A 163 -9.51 47.10 -5.33
CA GLN A 163 -8.94 45.78 -5.04
C GLN A 163 -8.54 45.05 -6.34
N LEU A 164 -9.35 45.11 -7.40
CA LEU A 164 -9.00 44.59 -8.73
C LEU A 164 -7.73 45.27 -9.26
N ASP A 165 -7.66 46.60 -9.24
CA ASP A 165 -6.45 47.38 -9.56
C ASP A 165 -5.20 46.89 -8.80
N GLN A 166 -5.35 46.49 -7.53
CA GLN A 166 -4.24 46.00 -6.70
C GLN A 166 -3.83 44.58 -7.09
N PHE A 167 -4.79 43.70 -7.38
CA PHE A 167 -4.53 42.35 -7.88
C PHE A 167 -3.91 42.38 -9.29
N GLU A 168 -4.36 43.25 -10.19
CA GLU A 168 -3.78 43.44 -11.52
C GLU A 168 -2.32 43.92 -11.44
N ARG A 169 -2.02 44.93 -10.60
CA ARG A 169 -0.63 45.36 -10.36
C ARG A 169 0.24 44.21 -9.82
N SER A 170 -0.31 43.40 -8.91
CA SER A 170 0.40 42.24 -8.34
C SER A 170 0.63 41.13 -9.37
N LEU A 171 -0.36 40.84 -10.22
CA LEU A 171 -0.24 39.85 -11.31
C LEU A 171 0.75 40.30 -12.38
N ASN A 172 0.80 41.59 -12.70
CA ASN A 172 1.79 42.16 -13.61
C ASN A 172 3.21 42.09 -13.03
N GLN A 173 3.38 42.38 -11.73
CA GLN A 173 4.66 42.24 -11.02
C GLN A 173 5.14 40.78 -11.03
N ILE A 174 4.30 39.83 -10.63
CA ILE A 174 4.61 38.40 -10.64
C ILE A 174 4.91 37.90 -12.06
N SER A 175 4.23 38.43 -13.08
CA SER A 175 4.51 38.09 -14.48
C SER A 175 5.90 38.57 -14.92
N ALA A 176 6.27 39.80 -14.58
CA ALA A 176 7.59 40.34 -14.86
C ALA A 176 8.70 39.57 -14.12
N GLU A 177 8.48 39.20 -12.85
CA GLU A 177 9.41 38.38 -12.06
C GLU A 177 9.57 36.96 -12.63
N ARG A 178 8.49 36.37 -13.15
CA ARG A 178 8.52 35.08 -13.86
C ARG A 178 9.27 35.17 -15.19
N ASP A 179 9.07 36.23 -15.97
CA ASP A 179 9.79 36.41 -17.25
C ASP A 179 11.28 36.73 -17.03
N GLU A 180 11.61 37.46 -15.96
CA GLU A 180 12.97 37.66 -15.45
C GLU A 180 13.63 36.33 -15.04
N ALA A 181 12.91 35.47 -14.29
CA ALA A 181 13.41 34.15 -13.89
C ALA A 181 13.61 33.21 -15.09
N VAL A 182 12.69 33.20 -16.06
CA VAL A 182 12.82 32.41 -17.31
C VAL A 182 14.02 32.87 -18.13
N ARG A 183 14.28 34.18 -18.22
CA ARG A 183 15.46 34.70 -18.93
C ARG A 183 16.75 34.22 -18.27
N ARG A 184 16.88 34.38 -16.95
CA ARG A 184 18.04 33.89 -16.18
C ARG A 184 18.23 32.37 -16.31
N ALA A 185 17.15 31.60 -16.31
CA ALA A 185 17.20 30.16 -16.52
C ALA A 185 17.75 29.79 -17.90
N ASN A 186 17.38 30.54 -18.96
CA ASN A 186 17.88 30.33 -20.31
C ASN A 186 19.33 30.84 -20.49
N GLU A 187 19.71 31.94 -19.84
CA GLU A 187 21.11 32.41 -19.77
C GLU A 187 22.01 31.37 -19.08
N LEU A 188 21.55 30.78 -17.97
CA LEU A 188 22.26 29.70 -17.29
C LEU A 188 22.31 28.42 -18.13
N ARG A 189 21.23 28.07 -18.84
CA ARG A 189 21.20 26.93 -19.78
C ARG A 189 22.24 27.09 -20.89
N GLY A 190 22.26 28.24 -21.56
CA GLY A 190 23.24 28.54 -22.61
C GLY A 190 24.68 28.55 -22.09
N ARG A 191 24.91 28.99 -20.85
CA ARG A 191 26.22 28.86 -20.18
C ARG A 191 26.59 27.41 -19.88
N VAL A 192 25.65 26.54 -19.50
CA VAL A 192 25.91 25.10 -19.32
C VAL A 192 26.22 24.43 -20.66
N GLU A 193 25.48 24.75 -21.71
CA GLU A 193 25.73 24.28 -23.07
C GLU A 193 27.12 24.73 -23.59
N GLU A 194 27.50 25.99 -23.34
CA GLU A 194 28.84 26.50 -23.67
C GLU A 194 29.95 25.78 -22.86
N GLN A 195 29.78 25.60 -21.56
CA GLN A 195 30.77 24.89 -20.73
C GLN A 195 30.89 23.42 -21.13
N HIS A 196 29.79 22.76 -21.52
CA HIS A 196 29.82 21.39 -22.02
C HIS A 196 30.52 21.30 -23.39
N GLY A 197 30.29 22.27 -24.28
CA GLY A 197 31.04 22.38 -25.55
C GLY A 197 32.54 22.58 -25.34
N ARG A 198 32.93 23.44 -24.38
CA ARG A 198 34.33 23.65 -23.98
C ARG A 198 34.95 22.42 -23.32
N GLN A 199 34.20 21.71 -22.46
CA GLN A 199 34.62 20.45 -21.86
C GLN A 199 34.92 19.42 -22.96
N LYS A 200 34.01 19.24 -23.92
CA LYS A 200 34.22 18.30 -25.01
C LYS A 200 35.47 18.67 -25.84
N GLN A 201 35.69 19.95 -26.15
CA GLN A 201 36.92 20.38 -26.83
C GLN A 201 38.20 20.09 -26.02
N LEU A 202 38.13 20.14 -24.68
CA LEU A 202 39.25 19.74 -23.81
C LEU A 202 39.43 18.22 -23.75
N GLU A 203 38.36 17.44 -23.87
CA GLU A 203 38.40 15.97 -23.99
C GLU A 203 38.99 15.54 -25.34
N ASP A 204 38.46 16.08 -26.46
CA ASP A 204 38.94 15.84 -27.82
C ASP A 204 40.46 16.17 -27.93
N THR A 205 40.89 17.35 -27.46
CA THR A 205 42.32 17.75 -27.49
C THR A 205 43.20 17.02 -26.47
N LEU A 206 42.62 16.44 -25.40
CA LEU A 206 43.34 15.54 -24.50
C LEU A 206 43.56 14.18 -25.15
N GLU A 207 42.57 13.64 -25.89
CA GLU A 207 42.73 12.41 -26.67
C GLU A 207 43.77 12.57 -27.78
N GLU A 208 43.75 13.68 -28.54
CA GLU A 208 44.79 14.01 -29.52
C GLU A 208 46.19 14.01 -28.88
N ARG A 209 46.34 14.67 -27.72
CA ARG A 209 47.60 14.68 -26.97
C ARG A 209 48.00 13.29 -26.50
N GLN A 210 47.08 12.45 -26.02
CA GLN A 210 47.38 11.07 -25.65
C GLN A 210 47.83 10.23 -26.86
N GLN A 211 47.24 10.43 -28.04
CA GLN A 211 47.68 9.77 -29.27
C GLN A 211 49.07 10.24 -29.72
N LEU A 212 49.37 11.53 -29.59
CA LEU A 212 50.70 12.09 -29.85
C LEU A 212 51.76 11.59 -28.85
N TYR A 213 51.42 11.46 -27.56
CA TYR A 213 52.30 10.86 -26.56
C TYR A 213 52.56 9.36 -26.82
N LYS A 214 51.56 8.61 -27.28
CA LYS A 214 51.75 7.21 -27.72
C LYS A 214 52.72 7.13 -28.90
N LYS A 215 52.47 7.87 -29.99
CA LYS A 215 53.39 7.95 -31.13
C LYS A 215 54.81 8.33 -30.70
N SER A 216 54.97 9.40 -29.92
CA SER A 216 56.28 9.82 -29.42
C SER A 216 56.97 8.78 -28.53
N THR A 217 56.24 7.98 -27.76
CA THR A 217 56.83 6.89 -26.96
C THR A 217 57.18 5.66 -27.82
N ASP A 218 56.40 5.35 -28.86
CA ASP A 218 56.74 4.35 -29.88
C ASP A 218 57.96 4.77 -30.71
N ASP A 219 58.07 6.06 -31.07
CA ASP A 219 59.22 6.64 -31.77
C ASP A 219 60.48 6.61 -30.90
N ILE A 220 60.36 6.95 -29.60
CA ILE A 220 61.46 6.82 -28.63
C ILE A 220 61.86 5.35 -28.44
N ALA A 221 60.91 4.40 -28.49
CA ALA A 221 61.23 2.97 -28.44
C ALA A 221 61.99 2.51 -29.70
N GLN A 222 61.57 2.94 -30.89
CA GLN A 222 62.28 2.69 -32.15
C GLN A 222 63.71 3.25 -32.10
N LEU A 223 63.86 4.54 -31.78
CA LEU A 223 65.16 5.21 -31.66
C LEU A 223 66.09 4.55 -30.62
N ARG A 224 65.54 3.97 -29.54
CA ARG A 224 66.34 3.14 -28.60
C ARG A 224 66.84 1.85 -29.26
N THR A 225 65.98 1.12 -29.99
CA THR A 225 66.43 -0.08 -30.71
C THR A 225 67.42 0.20 -31.84
N GLU A 226 67.35 1.38 -32.45
CA GLU A 226 68.36 1.84 -33.41
C GLU A 226 69.67 2.23 -32.70
N LEU A 227 69.60 2.97 -31.60
CA LEU A 227 70.76 3.33 -30.78
C LEU A 227 71.50 2.08 -30.26
N ASP A 228 70.77 1.06 -29.81
CA ASP A 228 71.35 -0.19 -29.32
C ASP A 228 71.93 -1.05 -30.46
N ARG A 229 71.36 -1.02 -31.68
CA ARG A 229 72.02 -1.56 -32.88
C ARG A 229 73.31 -0.82 -33.21
N VAL A 230 73.30 0.51 -33.18
CA VAL A 230 74.49 1.34 -33.47
C VAL A 230 75.58 1.12 -32.42
N ARG A 231 75.20 0.95 -31.14
CA ARG A 231 76.11 0.54 -30.06
C ARG A 231 76.73 -0.83 -30.32
N GLN A 232 75.94 -1.85 -30.66
CA GLN A 232 76.46 -3.18 -30.98
C GLN A 232 77.46 -3.11 -32.15
N VAL A 233 77.14 -2.39 -33.23
CA VAL A 233 78.06 -2.19 -34.36
C VAL A 233 79.33 -1.43 -33.94
N ALA A 234 79.23 -0.46 -33.04
CA ALA A 234 80.39 0.25 -32.50
C ALA A 234 81.25 -0.63 -31.57
N GLU A 235 80.66 -1.54 -30.79
CA GLU A 235 81.35 -2.54 -29.97
C GLU A 235 82.06 -3.58 -30.84
N GLU A 236 81.40 -4.07 -31.90
CA GLU A 236 82.00 -4.94 -32.91
C GLU A 236 83.18 -4.25 -33.61
N LYS A 237 83.02 -2.98 -34.02
CA LYS A 237 84.07 -2.21 -34.70
C LYS A 237 85.22 -1.79 -33.76
N THR A 238 84.96 -1.48 -32.50
CA THR A 238 86.04 -1.23 -31.52
C THR A 238 86.79 -2.52 -31.18
N SER A 239 86.11 -3.66 -31.11
CA SER A 239 86.77 -4.97 -31.00
C SER A 239 87.61 -5.32 -32.23
N GLU A 240 87.15 -4.97 -33.44
CA GLU A 240 87.92 -5.12 -34.68
C GLU A 240 89.16 -4.20 -34.70
N CYS A 241 89.00 -2.92 -34.34
CA CYS A 241 90.12 -1.99 -34.19
C CYS A 241 91.13 -2.44 -33.13
N GLN A 242 90.70 -3.01 -31.99
CA GLN A 242 91.58 -3.60 -30.99
C GLN A 242 92.39 -4.77 -31.56
N LYS A 243 91.75 -5.70 -32.28
CA LYS A 243 92.43 -6.83 -32.95
C LYS A 243 93.44 -6.34 -34.00
N LEU A 244 93.11 -5.29 -34.75
CA LEU A 244 94.02 -4.67 -35.73
C LEU A 244 95.19 -3.93 -35.04
N HIS A 245 94.93 -3.24 -33.93
CA HIS A 245 95.94 -2.55 -33.13
C HIS A 245 96.92 -3.51 -32.46
N ASP A 246 96.43 -4.60 -31.86
CA ASP A 246 97.28 -5.64 -31.28
C ASP A 246 98.09 -6.38 -32.36
N ARG A 247 97.51 -6.57 -33.57
CA ARG A 247 98.24 -7.09 -34.74
C ARG A 247 99.30 -6.10 -35.24
N SER A 248 99.02 -4.80 -35.26
CA SER A 248 100.06 -3.79 -35.56
C SER A 248 101.18 -3.88 -34.53
N ARG A 249 100.86 -3.85 -33.23
CA ARG A 249 101.87 -3.96 -32.16
C ARG A 249 102.72 -5.24 -32.28
N ALA A 250 102.15 -6.36 -32.72
CA ALA A 250 102.91 -7.58 -33.00
C ALA A 250 103.87 -7.41 -34.19
N ILE A 251 103.42 -6.81 -35.29
CA ILE A 251 104.25 -6.49 -36.45
C ILE A 251 105.35 -5.48 -36.08
N ASP A 252 105.03 -4.45 -35.29
CA ASP A 252 105.99 -3.46 -34.78
C ASP A 252 107.08 -4.12 -33.90
N GLN A 253 106.72 -5.15 -33.12
CA GLN A 253 107.69 -5.96 -32.36
C GLN A 253 108.55 -6.86 -33.26
N GLU A 254 108.03 -7.39 -34.36
CA GLU A 254 108.83 -8.13 -35.35
C GLU A 254 109.75 -7.21 -36.16
N ILE A 255 109.29 -6.00 -36.52
CA ILE A 255 110.12 -4.94 -37.11
C ILE A 255 111.22 -4.52 -36.16
N GLN A 256 110.92 -4.38 -34.85
CA GLN A 256 111.93 -4.01 -33.86
C GLN A 256 112.99 -5.11 -33.69
N ARG A 257 112.59 -6.39 -33.57
CA ARG A 257 113.54 -7.52 -33.51
C ARG A 257 114.40 -7.64 -34.78
N THR A 258 113.82 -7.37 -35.95
CA THR A 258 114.57 -7.43 -37.22
C THR A 258 115.51 -6.25 -37.41
N ARG A 259 115.22 -5.08 -36.82
CA ARG A 259 116.18 -3.97 -36.68
C ARG A 259 117.31 -4.33 -35.71
N GLU A 260 116.99 -4.80 -34.52
CA GLU A 260 117.99 -5.21 -33.52
C GLU A 260 118.96 -6.25 -34.10
N HIS A 261 118.44 -7.24 -34.85
CA HIS A 261 119.28 -8.21 -35.55
C HIS A 261 120.06 -7.63 -36.75
N ALA A 262 119.53 -6.62 -37.44
CA ALA A 262 120.29 -5.90 -38.48
C ALA A 262 121.43 -5.07 -37.87
N ASP A 263 121.21 -4.44 -36.72
CA ASP A 263 122.21 -3.68 -35.97
C ASP A 263 123.31 -4.61 -35.42
N GLU A 264 122.96 -5.81 -34.94
CA GLU A 264 123.91 -6.89 -34.60
C GLU A 264 124.79 -7.27 -35.80
N VAL A 265 124.17 -7.51 -36.97
CA VAL A 265 124.87 -7.89 -38.20
C VAL A 265 125.74 -6.75 -38.74
N GLU A 266 125.30 -5.49 -38.64
CA GLU A 266 126.15 -4.34 -38.97
C GLU A 266 127.31 -4.17 -37.97
N CYS A 267 127.09 -4.43 -36.68
CA CYS A 267 128.16 -4.43 -35.68
C CYS A 267 129.24 -5.47 -36.02
N HIS A 268 128.84 -6.72 -36.33
CA HIS A 268 129.74 -7.77 -36.80
C HIS A 268 130.44 -7.42 -38.11
N LEU A 269 129.74 -6.81 -39.08
CA LEU A 269 130.33 -6.36 -40.34
C LEU A 269 131.38 -5.26 -40.12
N ASN A 270 131.11 -4.32 -39.22
CA ASN A 270 132.02 -3.23 -38.87
C ASN A 270 133.23 -3.71 -38.05
N GLN A 271 133.06 -4.73 -37.18
CA GLN A 271 134.19 -5.44 -36.56
C GLN A 271 135.06 -6.12 -37.63
N ALA A 272 134.46 -6.92 -38.52
CA ALA A 272 135.20 -7.60 -39.60
C ALA A 272 135.91 -6.61 -40.55
N ARG A 273 135.31 -5.43 -40.82
CA ARG A 273 135.96 -4.32 -41.54
C ARG A 273 137.17 -3.76 -40.78
N ALA A 274 137.07 -3.58 -39.46
CA ALA A 274 138.18 -3.11 -38.62
C ALA A 274 139.33 -4.14 -38.55
N GLU A 275 139.01 -5.43 -38.46
CA GLU A 275 139.99 -6.52 -38.53
C GLU A 275 140.69 -6.57 -39.90
N ASN A 276 139.95 -6.43 -41.01
CA ASN A 276 140.53 -6.29 -42.34
C ASN A 276 141.42 -5.03 -42.46
N LEU A 277 141.05 -3.92 -41.83
CA LEU A 277 141.88 -2.71 -41.80
C LEU A 277 143.18 -2.92 -41.01
N GLN A 278 143.15 -3.70 -39.92
CA GLN A 278 144.36 -4.07 -39.17
C GLN A 278 145.26 -5.01 -39.98
N LEU A 279 144.69 -6.03 -40.65
CA LEU A 279 145.43 -6.92 -41.54
C LEU A 279 146.06 -6.18 -42.71
N ASN A 280 145.34 -5.23 -43.32
CA ASN A 280 145.89 -4.38 -44.38
C ASN A 280 147.05 -3.49 -43.88
N LYS A 281 146.96 -2.92 -42.67
CA LYS A 281 148.08 -2.19 -42.06
C LYS A 281 149.29 -3.08 -41.79
N GLN A 282 149.09 -4.31 -41.31
CA GLN A 282 150.17 -5.28 -41.15
C GLN A 282 150.82 -5.64 -42.50
N ILE A 283 150.04 -5.74 -43.58
CA ILE A 283 150.56 -5.93 -44.95
C ILE A 283 151.34 -4.70 -45.42
N GLU A 284 150.87 -3.48 -45.18
CA GLU A 284 151.61 -2.24 -45.47
C GLU A 284 152.92 -2.15 -44.68
N GLU A 285 152.90 -2.45 -43.38
CA GLU A 285 154.11 -2.49 -42.53
C GLU A 285 155.13 -3.52 -43.03
N LEU A 286 154.69 -4.72 -43.40
CA LEU A 286 155.53 -5.77 -44.00
C LEU A 286 156.06 -5.37 -45.39
N LEU A 287 155.30 -4.61 -46.19
CA LEU A 287 155.75 -4.08 -47.48
C LEU A 287 156.81 -2.99 -47.32
N GLU A 288 156.68 -2.10 -46.33
CA GLU A 288 157.70 -1.08 -46.06
C GLU A 288 158.95 -1.68 -45.39
N GLU A 289 158.79 -2.74 -44.59
CA GLU A 289 159.92 -3.53 -44.08
C GLU A 289 160.63 -4.29 -45.22
N ALA A 290 159.90 -4.88 -46.16
CA ALA A 290 160.48 -5.48 -47.37
C ALA A 290 161.23 -4.45 -48.24
N LYS A 291 160.71 -3.22 -48.40
CA LYS A 291 161.42 -2.11 -49.05
C LYS A 291 162.70 -1.70 -48.31
N ARG A 292 162.68 -1.65 -46.96
CA ARG A 292 163.88 -1.37 -46.14
C ARG A 292 164.94 -2.45 -46.35
N LEU A 293 164.55 -3.73 -46.28
CA LEU A 293 165.45 -4.86 -46.53
C LEU A 293 166.00 -4.85 -47.97
N GLN A 294 165.20 -4.45 -48.96
CA GLN A 294 165.65 -4.26 -50.34
C GLN A 294 166.66 -3.11 -50.48
N TYR A 295 166.47 -2.00 -49.76
CA TYR A 295 167.42 -0.89 -49.71
C TYR A 295 168.73 -1.28 -49.01
N GLU A 296 168.69 -2.01 -47.90
CA GLU A 296 169.89 -2.52 -47.23
C GLU A 296 170.64 -3.54 -48.11
N LEU A 297 169.92 -4.40 -48.83
CA LEU A 297 170.51 -5.31 -49.81
C LEU A 297 171.21 -4.56 -50.95
N GLN A 298 170.61 -3.47 -51.46
CA GLN A 298 171.25 -2.61 -52.46
C GLN A 298 172.50 -1.92 -51.89
N LYS A 299 172.43 -1.33 -50.70
CA LYS A 299 173.57 -0.72 -50.01
C LYS A 299 174.72 -1.72 -49.81
N SER A 300 174.42 -2.91 -49.31
CA SER A 300 175.40 -3.99 -49.13
C SER A 300 175.96 -4.50 -50.47
N SER A 301 175.20 -4.43 -51.57
CA SER A 301 175.70 -4.77 -52.91
C SER A 301 176.72 -3.75 -53.44
N VAL A 302 176.54 -2.46 -53.14
CA VAL A 302 177.50 -1.39 -53.47
C VAL A 302 178.76 -1.53 -52.61
N GLU A 303 178.62 -1.75 -51.31
CA GLU A 303 179.73 -2.05 -50.40
C GLU A 303 180.53 -3.28 -50.88
N ARG A 304 179.86 -4.35 -51.32
CA ARG A 304 180.50 -5.49 -51.99
C ARG A 304 181.24 -5.11 -53.27
N ALA A 305 180.69 -4.21 -54.09
CA ALA A 305 181.31 -3.79 -55.35
C ALA A 305 182.59 -2.97 -55.14
N ASP A 306 182.65 -2.16 -54.08
CA ASP A 306 183.86 -1.42 -53.70
C ASP A 306 184.89 -2.30 -52.97
N LEU A 307 184.46 -3.20 -52.09
CA LEU A 307 185.33 -4.25 -51.52
C LEU A 307 185.94 -5.14 -52.61
N LEU A 308 185.23 -5.40 -53.72
CA LEU A 308 185.76 -6.10 -54.90
C LEU A 308 186.83 -5.29 -55.68
N LYS A 309 186.85 -3.96 -55.55
CA LYS A 309 187.95 -3.13 -56.10
C LYS A 309 189.17 -3.21 -55.19
N GLU A 310 188.99 -3.13 -53.88
CA GLU A 310 190.07 -3.30 -52.89
C GLU A 310 190.67 -4.71 -52.95
N GLN A 311 189.84 -5.75 -53.09
CA GLN A 311 190.29 -7.13 -53.24
C GLN A 311 191.24 -7.30 -54.44
N ARG A 312 190.93 -6.66 -55.59
CA ARG A 312 191.82 -6.68 -56.78
C ARG A 312 193.14 -5.91 -56.56
N HIS A 313 193.17 -4.95 -55.65
CA HIS A 313 194.40 -4.29 -55.21
C HIS A 313 195.18 -5.14 -54.20
N LEU A 314 194.50 -5.84 -53.31
CA LEU A 314 195.09 -6.77 -52.35
C LEU A 314 195.62 -8.03 -53.04
N ASP A 315 194.97 -8.58 -54.06
CA ASP A 315 195.48 -9.72 -54.85
C ASP A 315 196.86 -9.43 -55.47
N LYS A 316 197.10 -8.19 -55.92
CA LYS A 316 198.42 -7.76 -56.42
C LYS A 316 199.49 -7.72 -55.31
N ARG A 317 199.10 -7.50 -54.04
CA ARG A 317 199.98 -7.62 -52.87
C ARG A 317 200.10 -9.06 -52.37
N MET A 318 199.04 -9.86 -52.42
CA MET A 318 199.06 -11.27 -52.01
C MET A 318 199.90 -12.14 -52.94
N ARG A 319 199.98 -11.83 -54.24
CA ARG A 319 200.96 -12.49 -55.14
C ARG A 319 202.43 -12.16 -54.81
N ALA A 320 202.70 -11.12 -54.02
CA ALA A 320 204.02 -10.89 -53.44
C ALA A 320 204.16 -11.67 -52.12
N MET A 321 203.23 -11.49 -51.17
CA MET A 321 203.30 -12.16 -49.86
C MET A 321 203.12 -13.68 -49.91
N SER A 322 202.55 -14.26 -50.98
CA SER A 322 202.47 -15.72 -51.15
C SER A 322 203.85 -16.36 -51.22
N ASN A 323 204.88 -15.63 -51.67
CA ASN A 323 206.27 -16.09 -51.65
C ASN A 323 206.87 -16.06 -50.23
N ASP A 324 206.25 -15.35 -49.29
CA ASP A 324 206.67 -15.24 -47.88
C ASP A 324 205.86 -16.17 -46.95
N CYS A 325 204.57 -16.40 -47.24
CA CYS A 325 203.65 -17.15 -46.37
C CYS A 325 203.96 -18.65 -46.28
N ASP A 326 204.49 -19.28 -47.34
CA ASP A 326 204.97 -20.67 -47.33
C ASP A 326 206.07 -20.90 -46.26
N ARG A 327 206.69 -19.82 -45.76
CA ARG A 327 207.78 -19.86 -44.79
C ARG A 327 207.35 -19.83 -43.31
N LEU A 328 206.06 -19.63 -42.99
CA LEU A 328 205.63 -19.36 -41.60
C LEU A 328 204.54 -20.28 -41.04
N THR A 329 203.65 -20.84 -41.85
CA THR A 329 202.48 -21.60 -41.34
C THR A 329 202.85 -22.91 -40.61
N GLY A 330 204.09 -23.38 -40.73
CA GLY A 330 204.61 -24.53 -39.98
C GLY A 330 204.77 -24.34 -38.45
N GLN A 331 204.31 -23.23 -37.87
CA GLN A 331 204.59 -22.84 -36.48
C GLN A 331 203.38 -22.78 -35.52
N LEU A 332 202.13 -23.01 -35.98
CA LEU A 332 200.93 -22.63 -35.19
C LEU A 332 200.08 -23.79 -34.60
N ASN A 333 200.33 -25.04 -34.96
CA ASN A 333 199.44 -26.17 -34.62
C ASN A 333 199.43 -26.59 -33.12
N GLU A 334 200.24 -25.97 -32.26
CA GLU A 334 200.54 -26.44 -30.90
C GLU A 334 199.64 -25.86 -29.77
N ALA A 335 198.68 -24.98 -30.09
CA ALA A 335 198.08 -24.08 -29.09
C ALA A 335 196.72 -24.49 -28.47
N ASN A 336 195.95 -25.40 -29.06
CA ASN A 336 194.49 -25.45 -28.86
C ASN A 336 193.94 -26.26 -27.66
N GLU A 337 194.73 -27.11 -26.99
CA GLU A 337 194.18 -28.18 -26.12
C GLU A 337 193.77 -27.77 -24.67
N ARG A 338 193.72 -26.48 -24.32
CA ARG A 338 193.77 -26.01 -22.90
C ARG A 338 192.49 -25.42 -22.27
N LYS A 339 191.28 -25.61 -22.82
CA LYS A 339 190.11 -24.75 -22.48
C LYS A 339 188.88 -25.39 -21.77
N ALA A 340 188.78 -26.71 -21.61
CA ALA A 340 187.47 -27.37 -21.50
C ALA A 340 186.70 -27.34 -20.14
N ASP A 341 187.34 -27.11 -18.99
CA ASP A 341 186.98 -27.85 -17.76
C ASP A 341 186.09 -27.17 -16.66
N LEU A 342 185.23 -26.18 -16.94
CA LEU A 342 184.77 -25.23 -15.87
C LEU A 342 183.26 -25.09 -15.48
N ASN A 343 182.28 -25.76 -16.09
CA ASN A 343 180.86 -25.29 -16.05
C ASN A 343 179.84 -25.93 -15.05
N GLU A 344 180.22 -26.83 -14.13
CA GLU A 344 179.28 -27.73 -13.44
C GLU A 344 178.98 -27.37 -11.95
N LYS A 345 178.11 -26.38 -11.60
CA LYS A 345 177.91 -26.07 -10.13
C LYS A 345 176.68 -25.39 -9.49
N ILE A 346 175.72 -24.70 -10.15
CA ILE A 346 174.71 -23.85 -9.43
C ILE A 346 173.26 -24.15 -9.84
N ARG A 347 172.38 -24.59 -8.91
CA ARG A 347 170.94 -24.89 -9.22
C ARG A 347 169.92 -25.13 -8.06
N LYS A 348 169.93 -24.44 -6.89
CA LYS A 348 168.95 -24.68 -5.78
C LYS A 348 168.60 -23.43 -4.93
N LEU A 349 167.30 -23.16 -4.66
CA LEU A 349 166.63 -22.46 -3.50
C LEU A 349 165.16 -21.99 -3.84
N GLU A 350 164.31 -21.60 -2.85
CA GLU A 350 163.00 -20.81 -2.87
C GLU A 350 161.57 -21.51 -2.86
N THR A 351 160.57 -21.04 -2.02
CA THR A 351 159.03 -21.03 -2.11
C THR A 351 158.22 -20.79 -0.75
N GLU A 352 157.00 -20.14 -0.68
CA GLU A 352 155.76 -20.35 0.24
C GLU A 352 154.68 -19.17 0.48
N MET A 353 153.42 -19.45 1.01
CA MET A 353 152.37 -18.63 1.82
C MET A 353 151.02 -17.93 1.25
N LYS A 354 149.81 -17.89 1.99
CA LYS A 354 148.45 -17.16 1.71
C LYS A 354 147.20 -17.35 2.71
N GLU A 355 146.12 -16.46 2.84
CA GLU A 355 144.61 -16.71 3.21
C GLU A 355 143.55 -15.53 3.62
N LEU A 356 142.17 -15.77 3.71
CA LEU A 356 140.91 -15.04 4.33
C LEU A 356 140.07 -13.88 3.60
N ASP A 357 138.84 -13.29 3.89
CA ASP A 357 137.46 -13.40 4.61
C ASP A 357 136.49 -12.10 4.36
N GLY A 358 135.16 -11.76 4.62
CA GLY A 358 133.77 -12.28 5.02
C GLY A 358 132.59 -11.23 5.44
N LYS A 359 131.23 -11.57 5.50
CA LYS A 359 129.96 -10.95 6.21
C LYS A 359 129.03 -9.76 5.62
N PHE A 360 127.75 -9.31 5.99
CA PHE A 360 126.43 -9.81 6.64
C PHE A 360 125.15 -8.79 6.89
N GLN A 361 123.84 -9.10 6.54
CA GLN A 361 122.37 -8.77 6.99
C GLN A 361 121.46 -7.44 6.98
N LEU A 362 120.07 -7.60 6.98
CA LEU A 362 118.91 -6.60 6.97
C LEU A 362 117.49 -7.21 7.39
N GLU A 363 116.44 -6.43 7.78
CA GLU A 363 115.07 -6.85 8.30
C GLU A 363 114.04 -5.62 8.37
N GLN A 364 112.67 -5.56 8.45
CA GLN A 364 111.37 -6.30 8.14
C GLN A 364 110.13 -5.28 8.04
N ALA A 365 108.87 -5.68 7.70
CA ALA A 365 107.63 -4.80 7.69
C ALA A 365 106.22 -5.50 7.64
N ALA A 366 105.10 -4.74 7.79
CA ALA A 366 103.65 -5.00 7.44
C ALA A 366 102.61 -5.51 8.52
N ASN A 367 101.31 -5.69 8.14
CA ASN A 367 100.10 -5.41 8.98
C ASN A 367 98.87 -6.40 8.84
N GLU A 368 97.92 -6.34 9.79
CA GLU A 368 96.46 -6.70 9.78
C GLU A 368 95.89 -8.13 9.50
N LYS A 369 94.78 -8.51 10.21
CA LYS A 369 93.79 -9.54 9.78
C LYS A 369 92.44 -9.64 10.56
N LEU A 370 91.34 -9.49 9.79
CA LEU A 370 90.00 -10.15 9.83
C LEU A 370 89.14 -10.35 11.11
N GLN A 371 87.95 -9.71 11.04
CA GLN A 371 86.59 -10.19 11.36
C GLN A 371 86.35 -11.71 11.55
N GLU A 372 85.63 -12.11 12.62
CA GLU A 372 84.91 -13.40 12.66
C GLU A 372 83.66 -13.42 13.59
N ARG A 373 82.53 -13.95 13.07
CA ARG A 373 81.47 -14.77 13.71
C ARG A 373 80.28 -14.20 14.53
N ILE A 374 79.11 -14.43 13.90
CA ILE A 374 77.88 -15.10 14.38
C ILE A 374 76.68 -14.21 14.77
N ASP A 375 75.69 -14.23 13.86
CA ASP A 375 74.27 -14.04 14.13
C ASP A 375 73.58 -15.37 14.49
N ALA A 376 72.45 -15.25 15.21
CA ALA A 376 71.37 -16.25 15.42
C ALA A 376 71.67 -17.57 16.18
N VAL A 377 70.82 -17.86 17.20
CA VAL A 377 69.85 -19.01 17.24
C VAL A 377 69.15 -19.17 18.62
N THR A 378 67.87 -18.74 18.67
CA THR A 378 66.69 -19.31 19.38
C THR A 378 66.49 -19.42 20.93
N HIS A 379 65.34 -18.85 21.36
CA HIS A 379 64.20 -19.44 22.12
C HIS A 379 64.07 -19.47 23.68
N GLY A 380 62.87 -19.05 24.14
CA GLY A 380 62.24 -19.31 25.46
C GLY A 380 61.80 -18.03 26.23
N ARG A 381 60.71 -17.95 27.02
CA ARG A 381 59.49 -18.77 27.25
C ARG A 381 58.45 -17.88 27.99
N LYS A 382 57.13 -18.17 27.94
CA LYS A 382 56.05 -17.33 28.53
C LYS A 382 54.99 -18.16 29.28
N THR A 383 54.65 -17.83 30.55
CA THR A 383 53.36 -18.10 31.26
C THR A 383 53.45 -17.80 32.77
N VAL A 384 52.35 -17.31 33.38
CA VAL A 384 51.67 -17.77 34.63
C VAL A 384 50.80 -16.64 35.23
N GLU A 385 49.55 -16.96 35.51
CA GLU A 385 48.58 -16.18 36.31
C GLU A 385 48.11 -17.07 37.48
N ASN A 386 47.81 -16.49 38.66
CA ASN A 386 46.84 -17.02 39.66
C ASN A 386 46.91 -16.24 40.99
N ARG A 387 45.81 -15.62 41.45
CA ARG A 387 45.65 -15.13 42.83
C ARG A 387 44.20 -14.77 43.21
N SER A 388 43.37 -15.76 43.56
CA SER A 388 41.97 -15.52 44.00
C SER A 388 41.45 -16.59 44.97
N ALA A 389 41.51 -16.32 46.28
CA ALA A 389 40.84 -17.08 47.36
C ALA A 389 40.95 -16.31 48.69
N TRP A 390 39.84 -15.77 49.23
CA TRP A 390 39.86 -15.11 50.57
C TRP A 390 38.51 -15.00 51.32
N PHE A 391 37.34 -15.11 50.68
CA PHE A 391 36.04 -14.80 51.29
C PHE A 391 35.12 -16.02 51.47
N GLU A 392 35.29 -16.79 52.55
CA GLU A 392 34.48 -18.00 52.81
C GLU A 392 34.18 -18.25 54.31
N GLN A 393 34.06 -17.19 55.13
CA GLN A 393 34.00 -17.35 56.61
C GLN A 393 33.19 -16.29 57.40
N GLN A 394 31.85 -16.25 57.28
CA GLN A 394 30.92 -15.60 58.25
C GLN A 394 29.46 -16.09 58.05
N TYR A 395 28.85 -16.92 58.94
CA TYR A 395 27.38 -17.15 58.96
C TYR A 395 26.74 -17.92 60.18
N ALA A 396 27.32 -17.96 61.40
CA ALA A 396 27.03 -19.06 62.35
C ALA A 396 26.17 -18.81 63.64
N ASP A 397 26.12 -17.61 64.25
CA ASP A 397 26.06 -17.53 65.74
C ASP A 397 24.86 -16.81 66.46
N VAL A 398 23.60 -16.84 66.00
CA VAL A 398 22.49 -16.13 66.72
C VAL A 398 21.12 -16.86 66.73
N GLN A 399 20.72 -17.57 67.81
CA GLN A 399 19.35 -18.14 67.89
C GLN A 399 18.71 -18.59 69.26
N ASN A 400 19.14 -18.21 70.48
CA ASN A 400 18.72 -18.95 71.70
C ASN A 400 18.45 -18.16 73.03
N ALA A 401 17.35 -17.37 73.16
CA ALA A 401 16.84 -16.89 74.48
C ALA A 401 15.44 -16.21 74.50
N LEU A 402 14.36 -16.85 75.00
CA LEU A 402 13.07 -16.23 75.44
C LEU A 402 12.11 -17.29 76.07
N ALA A 403 11.78 -17.30 77.39
CA ALA A 403 10.93 -18.41 77.93
C ALA A 403 10.11 -18.31 79.26
N GLN A 404 10.35 -17.46 80.27
CA GLN A 404 9.78 -17.69 81.64
C GLN A 404 9.43 -16.42 82.48
N SER A 405 8.18 -16.28 83.01
CA SER A 405 7.87 -15.61 84.31
C SER A 405 6.38 -15.44 84.79
N GLU A 406 5.32 -15.78 84.04
CA GLU A 406 4.00 -15.06 84.14
C GLU A 406 2.96 -15.34 85.28
N SER A 407 3.20 -16.20 86.29
CA SER A 407 2.09 -17.01 86.87
C SER A 407 1.12 -16.47 87.97
N ASN A 408 1.37 -15.37 88.71
CA ASN A 408 0.93 -15.31 90.15
C ASN A 408 -0.23 -14.36 90.58
N LEU A 409 -1.22 -13.99 89.73
CA LEU A 409 -2.03 -12.76 89.96
C LEU A 409 -3.59 -12.89 90.05
N SER A 410 -4.15 -13.95 90.64
CA SER A 410 -5.58 -14.31 90.39
C SER A 410 -6.66 -14.01 91.46
N ALA A 411 -6.38 -13.97 92.77
CA ALA A 411 -7.41 -14.29 93.79
C ALA A 411 -8.40 -13.15 94.19
N GLU A 412 -7.96 -11.90 94.34
CA GLU A 412 -8.77 -10.80 94.92
C GLU A 412 -9.78 -10.17 93.95
N ARG A 413 -10.56 -11.00 93.25
CA ARG A 413 -11.43 -10.57 92.14
C ARG A 413 -12.93 -10.67 92.42
N GLU A 414 -13.37 -11.55 93.31
CA GLU A 414 -14.80 -11.90 93.38
C GLU A 414 -15.68 -10.94 94.18
N LYS A 415 -15.17 -10.28 95.23
CA LYS A 415 -16.05 -9.56 96.17
C LYS A 415 -16.52 -8.18 95.69
N ASN A 416 -15.81 -7.56 94.74
CA ASN A 416 -16.30 -6.35 94.05
C ASN A 416 -17.52 -6.62 93.15
N LYS A 417 -17.69 -7.88 92.72
CA LYS A 417 -18.50 -8.27 91.56
C LYS A 417 -19.96 -7.81 91.60
N TRP A 418 -20.62 -7.77 92.77
CA TRP A 418 -22.05 -7.45 92.83
C TRP A 418 -22.38 -5.94 92.75
N PHE A 419 -21.61 -5.09 93.42
CA PHE A 419 -21.76 -3.64 93.28
C PHE A 419 -21.27 -3.15 91.90
N VAL A 420 -20.28 -3.86 91.34
CA VAL A 420 -19.91 -3.82 89.93
C VAL A 420 -21.15 -4.17 89.08
N GLU A 421 -21.71 -5.38 89.13
CA GLU A 421 -22.89 -5.83 88.34
C GLU A 421 -24.10 -4.85 88.30
N THR A 422 -24.40 -4.12 89.38
CA THR A 422 -25.49 -3.13 89.38
C THR A 422 -25.10 -1.75 88.83
N ASN A 423 -23.87 -1.29 89.04
CA ASN A 423 -23.37 -0.05 88.45
C ASN A 423 -23.01 -0.26 86.96
N ASP A 424 -22.52 -1.45 86.64
CA ASP A 424 -22.29 -1.96 85.29
C ASP A 424 -23.55 -1.86 84.47
N LYS A 425 -24.73 -2.30 84.94
CA LYS A 425 -25.97 -2.19 84.14
C LYS A 425 -26.35 -0.76 83.77
N LEU A 426 -26.29 0.18 84.71
CA LEU A 426 -26.56 1.59 84.40
C LEU A 426 -25.44 2.22 83.54
N THR A 427 -24.23 1.69 83.63
CA THR A 427 -23.11 2.03 82.72
C THR A 427 -23.32 1.41 81.34
N GLU A 428 -23.84 0.20 81.25
CA GLU A 428 -24.12 -0.59 80.05
C GLU A 428 -25.26 0.09 79.25
N ASP A 429 -26.36 0.46 79.90
CA ASP A 429 -27.43 1.27 79.32
C ASP A 429 -26.91 2.64 78.83
N ASN A 430 -26.01 3.29 79.57
CA ASN A 430 -25.38 4.54 79.11
C ASN A 430 -24.37 4.33 77.97
N THR A 431 -23.63 3.22 77.95
CA THR A 431 -22.65 2.92 76.89
C THR A 431 -23.33 2.43 75.63
N THR A 432 -24.48 1.76 75.70
CA THR A 432 -25.29 1.40 74.53
C THR A 432 -26.01 2.61 73.94
N LEU A 433 -26.52 3.54 74.76
CA LEU A 433 -27.01 4.84 74.29
C LEU A 433 -25.89 5.71 73.70
N ARG A 434 -24.68 5.72 74.29
CA ARG A 434 -23.53 6.38 73.67
C ARG A 434 -23.08 5.70 72.38
N ALA A 435 -23.00 4.37 72.35
CA ALA A 435 -22.56 3.61 71.18
C ALA A 435 -23.54 3.76 70.01
N THR A 436 -24.85 3.83 70.26
CA THR A 436 -25.86 4.09 69.22
C THR A 436 -25.82 5.52 68.72
N VAL A 437 -25.61 6.52 69.59
CA VAL A 437 -25.39 7.92 69.18
C VAL A 437 -24.05 8.10 68.46
N GLU A 438 -22.99 7.43 68.88
CA GLU A 438 -21.70 7.41 68.19
C GLU A 438 -21.78 6.70 66.85
N LEU A 439 -22.53 5.60 66.74
CA LEU A 439 -22.76 4.90 65.47
C LEU A 439 -23.56 5.80 64.52
N ALA A 440 -24.66 6.40 64.96
CA ALA A 440 -25.42 7.36 64.16
C ALA A 440 -24.58 8.57 63.73
N ASN A 441 -23.65 9.04 64.57
CA ASN A 441 -22.70 10.09 64.19
C ASN A 441 -21.61 9.59 63.21
N LYS A 442 -21.12 8.35 63.35
CA LYS A 442 -20.19 7.72 62.39
C LYS A 442 -20.88 7.53 61.03
N ASP A 443 -22.11 7.02 61.01
CA ASP A 443 -22.93 6.85 59.81
C ASP A 443 -23.23 8.21 59.15
N LYS A 444 -23.56 9.24 59.93
CA LYS A 444 -23.72 10.62 59.45
C LYS A 444 -22.43 11.13 58.80
N VAL A 445 -21.28 10.98 59.46
CA VAL A 445 -19.97 11.40 58.92
C VAL A 445 -19.61 10.61 57.66
N HIS A 446 -19.86 9.29 57.63
CA HIS A 446 -19.65 8.48 56.43
C HIS A 446 -20.55 8.90 55.26
N LEU A 447 -21.80 9.29 55.52
CA LEU A 447 -22.69 9.85 54.49
C LEU A 447 -22.23 11.24 54.03
N GLU A 448 -21.77 12.11 54.94
CA GLU A 448 -21.21 13.42 54.60
C GLU A 448 -19.93 13.28 53.75
N THR A 449 -18.98 12.43 54.15
CA THR A 449 -17.78 12.11 53.35
C THR A 449 -18.14 11.47 52.00
N CYS A 450 -19.09 10.54 51.96
CA CYS A 450 -19.56 9.94 50.69
C CYS A 450 -20.18 10.98 49.75
N ILE A 451 -20.93 11.95 50.27
CA ILE A 451 -21.49 13.07 49.50
C ILE A 451 -20.36 14.00 49.02
N GLU A 452 -19.34 14.27 49.84
CA GLU A 452 -18.17 15.05 49.43
C GLU A 452 -17.34 14.36 48.35
N ASP A 453 -17.05 13.07 48.50
CA ASP A 453 -16.33 12.23 47.51
C ASP A 453 -17.09 12.15 46.19
N MET A 454 -18.40 11.87 46.22
CA MET A 454 -19.25 11.86 45.02
C MET A 454 -19.34 13.25 44.38
N THR A 455 -19.31 14.33 45.18
CA THR A 455 -19.27 15.71 44.67
C THR A 455 -17.91 16.03 44.04
N ALA A 456 -16.81 15.56 44.62
CA ALA A 456 -15.47 15.72 44.08
C ALA A 456 -15.29 14.93 42.77
N ALA A 457 -15.76 13.68 42.73
CA ALA A 457 -15.78 12.84 41.54
C ALA A 457 -16.63 13.45 40.42
N ASN A 458 -17.83 13.99 40.73
CA ASN A 458 -18.66 14.67 39.73
C ASN A 458 -17.97 15.95 39.20
N ARG A 459 -17.36 16.77 40.06
CA ARG A 459 -16.54 17.92 39.62
C ARG A 459 -15.37 17.49 38.74
N GLN A 460 -14.76 16.33 39.00
CA GLN A 460 -13.65 15.80 38.20
C GLN A 460 -14.14 15.30 36.83
N ALA A 461 -15.23 14.53 36.78
CA ALA A 461 -15.86 14.09 35.54
C ALA A 461 -16.33 15.25 34.66
N ILE A 462 -16.76 16.37 35.26
CA ILE A 462 -17.07 17.61 34.53
C ILE A 462 -15.82 18.19 33.86
N ARG A 463 -14.69 18.32 34.58
CA ARG A 463 -13.42 18.79 33.99
C ARG A 463 -12.93 17.88 32.87
N GLU A 464 -12.95 16.57 33.10
CA GLU A 464 -12.52 15.58 32.10
C GLU A 464 -13.40 15.63 30.85
N ARG A 465 -14.71 15.84 31.01
CA ARG A 465 -15.64 16.10 29.91
C ARG A 465 -15.34 17.43 29.18
N GLU A 466 -15.03 18.50 29.90
CA GLU A 466 -14.67 19.79 29.32
C GLU A 466 -13.34 19.71 28.55
N GLU A 467 -12.33 19.04 29.10
CA GLU A 467 -11.08 18.73 28.41
C GLU A 467 -11.30 17.87 27.16
N LEU A 468 -12.13 16.82 27.23
CA LEU A 468 -12.46 15.99 26.07
C LEU A 468 -13.21 16.78 24.98
N VAL A 469 -14.09 17.71 25.37
CA VAL A 469 -14.77 18.63 24.43
C VAL A 469 -13.77 19.59 23.80
N GLN A 470 -12.83 20.16 24.55
CA GLN A 470 -11.79 21.06 24.03
C GLN A 470 -10.80 20.32 23.11
N ARG A 471 -10.37 19.12 23.50
CA ARG A 471 -9.56 18.22 22.66
C ARG A 471 -10.31 17.89 21.36
N SER A 472 -11.59 17.52 21.44
CA SER A 472 -12.47 17.28 20.29
C SER A 472 -12.65 18.50 19.37
N ALA A 473 -12.69 19.72 19.92
CA ALA A 473 -12.72 20.95 19.12
C ALA A 473 -11.39 21.13 18.36
N SER A 474 -10.25 21.09 19.07
CA SER A 474 -8.93 21.26 18.46
C SER A 474 -8.58 20.18 17.43
N LEU A 475 -9.09 18.95 17.58
CA LEU A 475 -8.95 17.89 16.58
C LEU A 475 -9.80 18.14 15.33
N ARG A 476 -11.01 18.73 15.48
CA ARG A 476 -11.84 19.14 14.32
C ARG A 476 -11.24 20.33 13.59
N GLU A 477 -10.68 21.30 14.29
CA GLU A 477 -9.93 22.42 13.69
C GLU A 477 -8.72 21.92 12.90
N ARG A 478 -7.93 20.99 13.48
CA ARG A 478 -6.80 20.34 12.79
C ARG A 478 -7.23 19.49 11.59
N LEU A 479 -8.37 18.81 11.66
CA LEU A 479 -8.92 18.07 10.52
C LEU A 479 -9.29 19.02 9.38
N LEU A 480 -9.98 20.13 9.66
CA LEU A 480 -10.29 21.16 8.65
C LEU A 480 -9.02 21.77 8.05
N GLU A 481 -8.01 22.08 8.86
CA GLU A 481 -6.70 22.53 8.37
C GLU A 481 -6.03 21.51 7.45
N VAL A 482 -6.08 20.21 7.79
CA VAL A 482 -5.48 19.13 6.99
C VAL A 482 -6.27 18.89 5.70
N GLU A 483 -7.60 18.96 5.75
CA GLU A 483 -8.46 18.91 4.56
C GLU A 483 -8.18 20.07 3.60
N ASP A 484 -8.00 21.30 4.11
CA ASP A 484 -7.73 22.45 3.25
C ASP A 484 -6.30 22.43 2.69
N LYS A 485 -5.31 21.93 3.45
CA LYS A 485 -3.96 21.65 2.94
C LYS A 485 -3.98 20.53 1.88
N LEU A 486 -4.80 19.50 2.06
CA LEU A 486 -5.00 18.42 1.08
C LEU A 486 -5.67 18.97 -0.20
N LYS A 487 -6.70 19.81 -0.07
CA LYS A 487 -7.34 20.51 -1.21
C LYS A 487 -6.32 21.39 -1.94
N GLN A 488 -5.45 22.11 -1.23
CA GLN A 488 -4.39 22.92 -1.86
C GLN A 488 -3.39 22.05 -2.63
N ALA A 489 -2.87 20.98 -2.01
CA ALA A 489 -1.97 20.02 -2.64
C ALA A 489 -2.63 19.35 -3.88
N GLU A 490 -3.91 18.99 -3.82
CA GLU A 490 -4.65 18.50 -4.99
C GLU A 490 -4.68 19.51 -6.14
N HIS A 491 -4.88 20.80 -5.86
CA HIS A 491 -4.91 21.83 -6.90
C HIS A 491 -3.50 22.11 -7.46
N GLU A 492 -2.46 21.99 -6.65
CA GLU A 492 -1.07 22.05 -7.10
C GLU A 492 -0.69 20.83 -7.95
N ILE A 493 -1.07 19.62 -7.54
CA ILE A 493 -0.90 18.40 -8.36
C ILE A 493 -1.63 18.56 -9.70
N LYS A 494 -2.87 19.07 -9.72
CA LYS A 494 -3.63 19.32 -10.96
C LYS A 494 -2.92 20.33 -11.88
N ARG A 495 -2.39 21.43 -11.32
CA ARG A 495 -1.57 22.40 -12.08
C ARG A 495 -0.29 21.74 -12.63
N ASN A 496 0.43 20.99 -11.80
CA ASN A 496 1.66 20.31 -12.17
C ASN A 496 1.44 19.23 -13.24
N THR A 497 0.31 18.51 -13.21
CA THR A 497 -0.04 17.57 -14.29
C THR A 497 -0.32 18.28 -15.61
N GLU A 498 -0.90 19.48 -15.59
CA GLU A 498 -1.18 20.24 -16.82
C GLU A 498 0.06 20.98 -17.34
N THR A 499 0.96 21.47 -16.48
CA THR A 499 2.28 21.98 -16.94
C THR A 499 3.14 20.86 -17.52
N ILE A 500 3.23 19.69 -16.87
CA ILE A 500 3.93 18.51 -17.42
C ILE A 500 3.28 18.05 -18.75
N ARG A 501 1.96 18.23 -18.92
CA ARG A 501 1.27 17.96 -20.18
C ARG A 501 1.67 18.95 -21.28
N VAL A 502 1.71 20.25 -20.96
CA VAL A 502 2.16 21.30 -21.89
C VAL A 502 3.64 21.08 -22.27
N GLU A 503 4.51 20.77 -21.30
CA GLU A 503 5.92 20.45 -21.53
C GLU A 503 6.11 19.19 -22.38
N ARG A 504 5.27 18.15 -22.21
CA ARG A 504 5.28 16.97 -23.08
C ARG A 504 4.86 17.31 -24.51
N ASN A 505 3.90 18.21 -24.70
CA ASN A 505 3.51 18.67 -26.03
C ASN A 505 4.63 19.49 -26.69
N THR A 506 5.20 20.47 -26.00
CA THR A 506 6.29 21.30 -26.56
C THR A 506 7.57 20.51 -26.79
N ASN A 507 7.86 19.49 -25.98
CA ASN A 507 8.99 18.57 -26.20
C ASN A 507 8.71 17.63 -27.40
N ALA A 508 7.48 17.18 -27.62
CA ALA A 508 7.11 16.44 -28.83
C ALA A 508 7.22 17.32 -30.10
N GLU A 509 6.81 18.59 -30.03
CA GLU A 509 7.00 19.58 -31.10
C GLU A 509 8.50 19.84 -31.35
N ALA A 510 9.31 19.98 -30.30
CA ALA A 510 10.76 20.15 -30.41
C ALA A 510 11.45 18.90 -30.99
N GLN A 511 11.01 17.69 -30.64
CA GLN A 511 11.48 16.44 -31.24
C GLN A 511 11.10 16.37 -32.73
N GLN A 512 9.89 16.78 -33.11
CA GLN A 512 9.48 16.85 -34.52
C GLN A 512 10.31 17.87 -35.31
N GLN A 513 10.68 19.01 -34.71
CA GLN A 513 11.59 19.98 -35.30
C GLN A 513 13.01 19.44 -35.43
N LEU A 514 13.55 18.79 -34.38
CA LEU A 514 14.87 18.14 -34.42
C LEU A 514 14.95 17.06 -35.50
N GLU A 515 13.91 16.24 -35.64
CA GLU A 515 13.79 15.24 -36.70
C GLU A 515 13.73 15.87 -38.10
N GLN A 516 13.04 17.01 -38.25
CA GLN A 516 13.04 17.78 -39.50
C GLN A 516 14.42 18.37 -39.83
N GLN A 517 15.17 18.85 -38.83
CA GLN A 517 16.53 19.36 -39.02
C GLN A 517 17.54 18.23 -39.28
N ARG A 518 17.39 17.06 -38.65
CA ARG A 518 18.18 15.85 -38.97
C ARG A 518 18.03 15.47 -40.44
N ARG A 519 16.81 15.37 -40.94
CA ARG A 519 16.55 15.06 -42.36
C ARG A 519 17.13 16.10 -43.33
N ARG A 520 17.25 17.37 -42.92
CA ARG A 520 17.96 18.41 -43.68
C ARG A 520 19.48 18.23 -43.62
N ALA A 521 20.02 17.91 -42.45
CA ALA A 521 21.45 17.61 -42.27
C ALA A 521 21.85 16.39 -43.12
N GLU A 522 21.11 15.29 -43.09
CA GLU A 522 21.40 14.12 -43.94
C GLU A 522 21.31 14.41 -45.45
N VAL A 523 20.52 15.40 -45.88
CA VAL A 523 20.50 15.85 -47.29
C VAL A 523 21.77 16.63 -47.59
N ALA A 524 22.14 17.58 -46.73
CA ALA A 524 23.39 18.33 -46.85
C ALA A 524 24.63 17.41 -46.80
N GLU A 525 24.63 16.35 -45.98
CA GLU A 525 25.69 15.34 -45.93
C GLU A 525 25.79 14.53 -47.22
N ARG A 526 24.66 14.16 -47.84
CA ARG A 526 24.63 13.50 -49.16
C ARG A 526 25.11 14.44 -50.28
N ASP A 527 24.75 15.72 -50.21
CA ASP A 527 25.23 16.75 -51.13
C ASP A 527 26.75 17.01 -50.95
N VAL A 528 27.26 16.99 -49.71
CA VAL A 528 28.69 17.11 -49.39
C VAL A 528 29.48 15.85 -49.80
N ALA A 529 28.92 14.66 -49.66
CA ALA A 529 29.52 13.44 -50.22
C ALA A 529 29.58 13.51 -51.76
N SER A 530 28.56 14.09 -52.40
CA SER A 530 28.49 14.33 -53.84
C SER A 530 29.42 15.44 -54.34
N THR A 531 29.69 16.49 -53.54
CA THR A 531 30.75 17.47 -53.85
C THR A 531 32.13 16.87 -53.62
N GLY A 532 32.34 16.09 -52.55
CA GLY A 532 33.59 15.41 -52.24
C GLY A 532 34.01 14.39 -53.31
N ALA A 533 33.08 13.57 -53.80
CA ALA A 533 33.35 12.64 -54.90
C ALA A 533 33.82 13.36 -56.18
N ARG A 534 33.20 14.50 -56.51
CA ARG A 534 33.61 15.34 -57.64
C ARG A 534 34.91 16.10 -57.39
N LEU A 535 35.20 16.46 -56.14
CA LEU A 535 36.48 17.05 -55.76
C LEU A 535 37.61 16.05 -55.96
N HIS A 536 37.46 14.81 -55.47
CA HIS A 536 38.42 13.75 -55.72
C HIS A 536 38.59 13.45 -57.22
N GLU A 537 37.52 13.44 -58.02
CA GLU A 537 37.65 13.29 -59.48
C GLU A 537 38.48 14.43 -60.13
N CYS A 538 38.32 15.67 -59.66
CA CYS A 538 39.13 16.82 -60.07
C CYS A 538 40.58 16.75 -59.58
N GLU A 539 40.83 16.31 -58.34
CA GLU A 539 42.17 16.10 -57.76
C GLU A 539 42.92 15.00 -58.52
N ASP A 540 42.22 13.91 -58.86
CA ASP A 540 42.75 12.79 -59.64
C ASP A 540 43.09 13.21 -61.09
N LEU A 541 42.36 14.17 -61.66
CA LEU A 541 42.68 14.81 -62.95
C LEU A 541 43.85 15.81 -62.82
N LEU A 542 43.94 16.56 -61.72
CA LEU A 542 45.06 17.46 -61.44
C LEU A 542 46.37 16.66 -61.33
N HIS A 543 46.41 15.58 -60.54
CA HIS A 543 47.57 14.71 -60.39
C HIS A 543 48.02 14.08 -61.72
N LYS A 544 47.08 13.73 -62.62
CA LYS A 544 47.40 13.27 -63.98
C LYS A 544 48.02 14.37 -64.85
N SER A 545 47.69 15.64 -64.60
CA SER A 545 48.34 16.79 -65.27
C SER A 545 49.71 17.12 -64.67
N GLU A 546 49.87 17.07 -63.33
CA GLU A 546 51.13 17.33 -62.62
C GLU A 546 52.19 16.28 -62.94
N THR A 547 51.80 15.01 -63.02
CA THR A 547 52.68 13.92 -63.44
C THR A 547 53.11 14.07 -64.90
N ARG A 548 52.23 14.55 -65.81
CA ARG A 548 52.62 14.86 -67.20
C ARG A 548 53.52 16.10 -67.31
N LEU A 549 53.26 17.16 -66.52
CA LEU A 549 54.19 18.29 -66.39
C LEU A 549 55.56 17.82 -65.91
N SER A 550 55.59 16.99 -64.86
CA SER A 550 56.83 16.41 -64.32
C SER A 550 57.58 15.53 -65.32
N GLN A 551 56.91 14.93 -66.31
CA GLN A 551 57.58 14.24 -67.43
C GLN A 551 58.14 15.25 -68.44
N LEU A 552 57.33 16.22 -68.88
CA LEU A 552 57.73 17.28 -69.81
C LEU A 552 58.93 18.09 -69.27
N GLU A 553 59.01 18.35 -67.97
CA GLU A 553 60.18 18.99 -67.38
C GLU A 553 61.44 18.10 -67.36
N ARG A 554 61.30 16.77 -67.32
CA ARG A 554 62.46 15.85 -67.42
C ARG A 554 62.94 15.79 -68.87
N GLU A 555 62.00 15.66 -69.81
CA GLU A 555 62.23 15.79 -71.26
C GLU A 555 62.98 17.12 -71.55
N LEU A 556 62.54 18.25 -70.99
CA LEU A 556 63.19 19.56 -71.13
C LEU A 556 64.55 19.69 -70.41
N ARG A 557 64.83 18.92 -69.36
CA ARG A 557 66.17 18.88 -68.71
C ARG A 557 67.16 18.14 -69.60
N MET A 558 66.79 16.97 -70.14
CA MET A 558 67.63 16.21 -71.08
C MET A 558 68.03 17.06 -72.30
N GLU A 559 67.06 17.70 -72.97
CA GLU A 559 67.32 18.58 -74.13
C GLU A 559 68.26 19.75 -73.80
N ARG A 560 68.23 20.27 -72.55
CA ARG A 560 69.16 21.32 -72.09
C ARG A 560 70.56 20.79 -71.81
N GLU A 561 70.67 19.56 -71.30
CA GLU A 561 71.95 18.88 -71.05
C GLU A 561 72.63 18.47 -72.37
N ASP A 562 71.87 17.99 -73.35
CA ASP A 562 72.36 17.73 -74.71
C ASP A 562 72.78 19.02 -75.44
N TYR A 563 72.01 20.11 -75.30
CA TYR A 563 72.40 21.42 -75.82
C TYR A 563 73.65 22.03 -75.13
N ALA A 564 73.88 21.70 -73.86
CA ALA A 564 75.11 22.08 -73.14
C ALA A 564 76.32 21.27 -73.65
N GLN A 565 76.17 19.95 -73.84
CA GLN A 565 77.21 19.10 -74.43
C GLN A 565 77.56 19.52 -75.86
N LEU A 566 76.57 19.94 -76.66
CA LEU A 566 76.78 20.50 -78.00
C LEU A 566 77.59 21.81 -77.97
N ARG A 567 77.37 22.69 -76.98
CA ARG A 567 78.18 23.91 -76.84
C ARG A 567 79.62 23.63 -76.42
N ALA A 568 79.84 22.77 -75.41
CA ALA A 568 81.19 22.40 -74.99
C ALA A 568 82.01 21.77 -76.13
N ARG A 569 81.36 21.03 -77.06
CA ARG A 569 81.99 20.51 -78.27
C ARG A 569 82.34 21.58 -79.32
N MET A 570 81.58 22.68 -79.41
CA MET A 570 81.93 23.80 -80.29
C MET A 570 83.09 24.61 -79.71
N GLU A 571 83.08 24.85 -78.39
CA GLU A 571 84.13 25.59 -77.68
C GLU A 571 85.50 24.90 -77.84
N ALA A 572 85.56 23.58 -77.67
CA ALA A 572 86.79 22.79 -77.92
C ALA A 572 87.30 22.88 -79.37
N LEU A 573 86.40 22.94 -80.38
CA LEU A 573 86.79 23.06 -81.79
C LEU A 573 87.34 24.45 -82.14
N ASP A 574 86.85 25.52 -81.51
CA ASP A 574 87.42 26.86 -81.66
C ASP A 574 88.76 27.03 -80.90
N GLU A 575 89.03 26.24 -79.85
CA GLU A 575 90.36 26.14 -79.22
C GLU A 575 91.37 25.42 -80.12
N GLU A 576 91.03 24.26 -80.68
CA GLU A 576 91.91 23.53 -81.63
C GLU A 576 92.30 24.39 -82.84
N LYS A 577 91.32 25.13 -83.39
CA LYS A 577 91.52 26.09 -84.49
C LYS A 577 92.51 27.20 -84.14
N GLN A 578 92.43 27.76 -82.94
CA GLN A 578 93.38 28.80 -82.49
C GLN A 578 94.81 28.25 -82.37
N GLY A 579 94.98 27.00 -81.93
CA GLY A 579 96.29 26.35 -81.89
C GLY A 579 96.94 26.23 -83.27
N VAL A 580 96.17 25.82 -84.29
CA VAL A 580 96.66 25.70 -85.68
C VAL A 580 97.07 27.05 -86.26
N GLU A 581 96.31 28.12 -85.99
CA GLU A 581 96.65 29.47 -86.45
C GLU A 581 97.97 30.02 -85.87
N ILE A 582 98.35 29.63 -84.65
CA ILE A 582 99.61 30.07 -84.02
C ILE A 582 100.80 29.41 -84.71
N GLY A 583 100.77 28.08 -84.91
CA GLY A 583 101.88 27.32 -85.50
C GLY A 583 102.25 27.78 -86.92
N TYR A 584 101.28 28.23 -87.72
CA TYR A 584 101.51 28.75 -89.07
C TYR A 584 102.35 30.05 -89.09
N ARG A 585 102.21 30.90 -88.06
CA ARG A 585 102.92 32.19 -87.96
C ARG A 585 104.41 31.98 -87.69
N GLU A 586 104.77 31.04 -86.81
CA GLU A 586 106.17 30.75 -86.46
C GLU A 586 106.98 30.13 -87.61
N ALA A 587 106.36 29.24 -88.38
CA ALA A 587 107.03 28.60 -89.52
C ALA A 587 107.47 29.63 -90.58
N THR A 588 106.65 30.66 -90.80
CA THR A 588 106.85 31.69 -91.83
C THR A 588 108.06 32.59 -91.52
N GLN A 589 108.36 32.85 -90.24
CA GLN A 589 109.43 33.79 -89.85
C GLN A 589 110.84 33.19 -89.94
N ARG A 590 111.00 31.87 -89.78
CA ARG A 590 112.33 31.22 -89.71
C ARG A 590 113.03 31.08 -91.06
N LEU A 591 112.32 31.10 -92.19
CA LEU A 591 112.89 31.01 -93.53
C LEU A 591 113.61 32.29 -93.98
N SER A 592 113.09 33.46 -93.61
CA SER A 592 113.55 34.77 -94.13
C SER A 592 114.96 35.19 -93.68
N HIS A 593 115.51 34.65 -92.59
CA HIS A 593 116.79 35.10 -92.04
C HIS A 593 118.02 34.40 -92.62
N LEU A 594 117.88 33.18 -93.15
CA LEU A 594 119.05 32.36 -93.56
C LEU A 594 119.57 32.68 -94.97
N GLU A 595 118.82 33.41 -95.79
CA GLU A 595 119.19 33.70 -97.18
C GLU A 595 120.12 34.93 -97.31
N VAL A 596 120.20 35.79 -96.29
CA VAL A 596 120.90 37.09 -96.36
C VAL A 596 122.40 36.96 -96.07
N ASP A 597 122.78 36.24 -95.02
CA ASP A 597 124.16 36.27 -94.48
C ASP A 597 125.21 35.60 -95.39
N LEU A 598 124.82 34.67 -96.27
CA LEU A 598 125.74 33.91 -97.11
C LEU A 598 126.42 34.77 -98.19
N SER A 599 125.78 35.88 -98.61
CA SER A 599 126.16 36.62 -99.83
C SER A 599 127.19 37.73 -99.62
N SER A 600 127.40 38.19 -98.38
CA SER A 600 128.26 39.36 -98.09
C SER A 600 129.73 38.99 -97.85
N ARG A 601 129.98 37.86 -97.17
CA ARG A 601 131.30 37.47 -96.61
C ARG A 601 132.43 37.21 -97.61
N ILE A 602 132.18 37.23 -98.92
CA ILE A 602 133.10 36.70 -99.94
C ILE A 602 134.05 37.77 -100.53
N ARG A 603 133.73 39.07 -100.51
CA ARG A 603 134.50 40.08 -101.29
C ARG A 603 135.61 40.81 -100.54
N GLU A 604 135.34 41.30 -99.34
CA GLU A 604 136.20 42.33 -98.70
C GLU A 604 137.46 41.77 -97.99
N VAL A 605 137.66 40.46 -98.01
CA VAL A 605 138.73 39.73 -97.29
C VAL A 605 140.14 39.99 -97.84
N ASN A 606 140.27 40.51 -99.07
CA ASN A 606 141.51 40.45 -99.83
C ASN A 606 142.38 41.72 -99.83
N GLU A 607 141.81 42.92 -99.72
CA GLU A 607 142.54 44.16 -100.05
C GLU A 607 143.20 44.87 -98.86
N LEU A 608 142.56 44.88 -97.68
CA LEU A 608 143.04 45.67 -96.53
C LEU A 608 144.12 44.98 -95.67
N ARG A 609 144.50 43.74 -95.98
CA ARG A 609 145.46 42.96 -95.17
C ARG A 609 146.88 43.52 -95.19
N GLN A 610 147.32 44.10 -96.31
CA GLN A 610 148.74 44.41 -96.55
C GLN A 610 149.19 45.78 -96.01
N ALA A 611 148.28 46.65 -95.56
CA ALA A 611 148.61 47.98 -95.05
C ALA A 611 148.74 48.06 -93.51
N ASN A 612 148.39 47.00 -92.78
CA ASN A 612 148.18 47.05 -91.32
C ASN A 612 149.41 46.61 -90.49
N GLU A 613 150.27 45.77 -91.05
CA GLU A 613 151.30 45.03 -90.28
C GLU A 613 152.46 45.88 -89.74
N ASP A 614 152.75 47.02 -90.38
CA ASP A 614 153.83 47.92 -89.94
C ASP A 614 153.41 48.92 -88.86
N ALA A 615 152.11 49.24 -88.77
CA ALA A 615 151.56 50.08 -87.70
C ALA A 615 151.49 49.32 -86.36
N THR A 616 151.32 48.00 -86.39
CA THR A 616 151.00 47.19 -85.20
C THR A 616 152.12 47.20 -84.16
N ARG A 617 153.40 47.28 -84.58
CA ARG A 617 154.56 47.04 -83.70
C ARG A 617 154.86 48.16 -82.71
N ALA A 618 154.31 49.36 -82.91
CA ALA A 618 154.46 50.51 -82.01
C ALA A 618 153.37 50.58 -80.92
N PHE A 619 152.17 50.08 -81.21
CA PHE A 619 150.98 50.21 -80.36
C PHE A 619 151.01 49.27 -79.13
N ASN A 620 151.48 48.03 -79.32
CA ASN A 620 151.33 46.98 -78.30
C ASN A 620 151.94 47.31 -76.93
N ARG A 621 153.05 48.07 -76.88
CA ARG A 621 153.78 48.37 -75.63
C ARG A 621 153.06 49.35 -74.68
N THR A 622 152.10 50.13 -75.17
CA THR A 622 151.29 51.03 -74.32
C THR A 622 149.93 50.43 -73.96
N GLN A 623 149.52 49.36 -74.65
CA GLN A 623 148.24 48.69 -74.43
C GLN A 623 148.25 47.77 -73.20
N GLU A 624 149.37 47.08 -72.92
CA GLU A 624 149.51 46.12 -71.82
C GLU A 624 149.25 46.75 -70.44
N VAL A 625 149.80 47.95 -70.18
CA VAL A 625 149.63 48.65 -68.89
C VAL A 625 148.17 49.08 -68.65
N LEU A 626 147.41 49.36 -69.72
CA LEU A 626 146.01 49.75 -69.62
C LEU A 626 145.09 48.56 -69.29
N SER A 627 145.45 47.35 -69.76
CA SER A 627 144.65 46.13 -69.57
C SER A 627 144.62 45.64 -68.13
N ALA A 628 145.72 45.79 -67.38
CA ALA A 628 145.79 45.38 -65.98
C ALA A 628 144.81 46.18 -65.09
N LYS A 629 144.69 47.49 -65.32
CA LYS A 629 143.81 48.36 -64.53
C LYS A 629 142.33 48.32 -64.93
N THR A 630 141.99 47.82 -66.12
CA THR A 630 140.59 47.52 -66.46
C THR A 630 140.11 46.19 -65.87
N ALA A 631 140.99 45.21 -65.61
CA ALA A 631 140.63 43.96 -64.95
C ALA A 631 140.25 44.14 -63.47
N GLU A 632 141.03 44.88 -62.68
CA GLU A 632 140.73 45.18 -61.27
C GLU A 632 139.37 45.90 -61.10
N LEU A 633 139.05 46.81 -62.02
CA LEU A 633 137.76 47.53 -62.07
C LEU A 633 136.58 46.65 -62.52
N ALA A 634 136.83 45.48 -63.11
CA ALA A 634 135.79 44.51 -63.43
C ALA A 634 135.45 43.62 -62.21
N SER A 635 136.46 43.11 -61.49
CA SER A 635 136.26 42.26 -60.30
C SER A 635 135.45 42.99 -59.22
N THR A 636 135.91 44.18 -58.83
CA THR A 636 135.27 45.02 -57.81
C THR A 636 133.83 45.44 -58.16
N ARG A 637 133.47 45.48 -59.45
CA ARG A 637 132.09 45.69 -59.90
C ARG A 637 131.23 44.43 -59.80
N GLY A 638 131.79 43.25 -60.08
CA GLY A 638 131.11 41.96 -59.89
C GLY A 638 130.86 41.63 -58.43
N GLU A 639 131.80 41.94 -57.55
CA GLU A 639 131.65 41.84 -56.09
C GLU A 639 130.54 42.79 -55.59
N LEU A 640 130.50 44.03 -56.10
CA LEU A 640 129.46 44.99 -55.76
C LEU A 640 128.06 44.54 -56.20
N THR A 641 127.91 43.97 -57.41
CA THR A 641 126.60 43.46 -57.86
C THR A 641 126.16 42.19 -57.13
N ALA A 642 127.10 41.32 -56.70
CA ALA A 642 126.81 40.17 -55.84
C ALA A 642 126.34 40.60 -54.44
N VAL A 643 126.92 41.66 -53.87
CA VAL A 643 126.46 42.24 -52.59
C VAL A 643 125.11 42.96 -52.76
N GLN A 644 124.86 43.61 -53.91
CA GLN A 644 123.58 44.28 -54.17
C GLN A 644 122.42 43.29 -54.39
N THR A 645 122.68 42.15 -55.02
CA THR A 645 121.68 41.09 -55.25
C THR A 645 121.38 40.32 -53.97
N SER A 646 122.39 39.88 -53.23
CA SER A 646 122.16 39.26 -51.90
C SER A 646 121.46 40.21 -50.92
N LEU A 647 121.73 41.52 -50.97
CA LEU A 647 121.00 42.53 -50.18
C LEU A 647 119.53 42.69 -50.61
N SER A 648 119.20 42.56 -51.90
CA SER A 648 117.79 42.63 -52.34
C SER A 648 117.03 41.34 -52.03
N GLU A 649 117.69 40.17 -52.06
CA GLU A 649 117.13 38.90 -51.61
C GLU A 649 116.85 38.91 -50.10
N VAL A 650 117.81 39.36 -49.27
CA VAL A 650 117.61 39.51 -47.82
C VAL A 650 116.46 40.47 -47.50
N LYS A 651 116.32 41.57 -48.23
CA LYS A 651 115.14 42.46 -48.11
C LYS A 651 113.84 41.76 -48.46
N ARG A 652 113.80 41.00 -49.57
CA ARG A 652 112.59 40.27 -49.98
C ARG A 652 112.21 39.17 -48.97
N VAL A 653 113.19 38.55 -48.30
CA VAL A 653 112.95 37.61 -47.21
C VAL A 653 112.42 38.33 -45.96
N LEU A 654 113.02 39.46 -45.57
CA LEU A 654 112.53 40.29 -44.45
C LEU A 654 111.08 40.75 -44.68
N GLU A 655 110.79 41.34 -45.85
CA GLU A 655 109.45 41.74 -46.27
C GLU A 655 108.44 40.57 -46.34
N SER A 656 108.91 39.32 -46.45
CA SER A 656 108.06 38.13 -46.39
C SER A 656 107.79 37.71 -44.94
N GLN A 657 108.81 37.78 -44.09
CA GLN A 657 108.71 37.47 -42.66
C GLN A 657 107.92 38.53 -41.88
N GLU A 658 107.95 39.79 -42.29
CA GLU A 658 107.09 40.86 -41.74
C GLU A 658 105.62 40.57 -42.06
N LYS A 659 105.29 40.24 -43.33
CA LYS A 659 103.93 39.86 -43.74
C LYS A 659 103.44 38.57 -43.08
N GLU A 660 104.33 37.65 -42.75
CA GLU A 660 104.01 36.44 -41.99
C GLU A 660 103.77 36.75 -40.50
N ASN A 661 104.57 37.64 -39.89
CA ASN A 661 104.33 38.13 -38.53
C ASN A 661 102.99 38.88 -38.41
N ASP A 662 102.64 39.72 -39.38
CA ASP A 662 101.37 40.47 -39.34
C ASP A 662 100.16 39.54 -39.53
N ARG A 663 100.24 38.51 -40.37
CA ARG A 663 99.23 37.43 -40.42
C ARG A 663 99.10 36.71 -39.07
N LEU A 664 100.21 36.26 -38.49
CA LEU A 664 100.19 35.58 -37.19
C LEU A 664 99.66 36.47 -36.05
N ARG A 665 99.83 37.80 -36.15
CA ARG A 665 99.19 38.76 -35.24
C ARG A 665 97.70 38.87 -35.47
N ASP A 666 97.24 38.94 -36.72
CA ASP A 666 95.82 39.00 -37.04
C ASP A 666 95.09 37.69 -36.68
N ASP A 667 95.70 36.54 -36.95
CA ASP A 667 95.22 35.22 -36.51
C ASP A 667 95.13 35.14 -34.97
N LEU A 668 96.16 35.59 -34.26
CA LEU A 668 96.15 35.65 -32.79
C LEU A 668 95.09 36.62 -32.26
N ASN A 669 94.93 37.78 -32.89
CA ASN A 669 93.88 38.75 -32.57
C ASN A 669 92.48 38.20 -32.85
N GLN A 670 92.31 37.36 -33.88
CA GLN A 670 91.07 36.65 -34.16
C GLN A 670 90.78 35.61 -33.07
N LEU A 671 91.73 34.73 -32.75
CA LEU A 671 91.60 33.75 -31.68
C LEU A 671 91.30 34.38 -30.31
N VAL A 672 91.86 35.56 -30.02
CA VAL A 672 91.54 36.33 -28.80
C VAL A 672 90.09 36.83 -28.80
N ARG A 673 89.54 37.27 -29.95
CA ARG A 673 88.13 37.66 -30.06
C ARG A 673 87.20 36.45 -29.96
N GLU A 674 87.55 35.34 -30.61
CA GLU A 674 86.80 34.08 -30.55
C GLU A 674 86.78 33.49 -29.13
N ALA A 675 87.89 33.58 -28.40
CA ALA A 675 87.94 33.22 -26.98
C ALA A 675 87.06 34.14 -26.11
N GLN A 676 86.99 35.44 -26.43
CA GLN A 676 86.11 36.39 -25.74
C GLN A 676 84.62 36.11 -26.01
N THR A 677 84.23 35.81 -27.25
CA THR A 677 82.83 35.43 -27.57
C THR A 677 82.46 34.10 -26.95
N LEU A 678 83.33 33.08 -27.02
CA LEU A 678 83.09 31.81 -26.33
C LEU A 678 82.97 31.97 -24.81
N GLN A 679 83.62 32.97 -24.22
CA GLN A 679 83.49 33.28 -22.80
C GLN A 679 82.20 34.06 -22.46
N THR A 680 81.67 34.90 -23.35
CA THR A 680 80.32 35.47 -23.18
C THR A 680 79.25 34.40 -23.36
N ASP A 681 79.34 33.57 -24.40
CA ASP A 681 78.38 32.50 -24.67
C ASP A 681 78.31 31.48 -23.51
N LEU A 682 79.46 31.17 -22.89
CA LEU A 682 79.56 30.34 -21.69
C LEU A 682 78.89 30.98 -20.47
N GLN A 683 78.95 32.30 -20.34
CA GLN A 683 78.33 33.03 -19.23
C GLN A 683 76.82 33.14 -19.43
N ASP A 684 76.35 33.49 -20.62
CA ASP A 684 74.93 33.57 -20.95
C ASP A 684 74.25 32.19 -20.76
N ALA A 685 74.86 31.10 -21.26
CA ALA A 685 74.39 29.73 -21.00
C ALA A 685 74.50 29.33 -19.51
N GLY A 686 75.38 29.97 -18.75
CA GLY A 686 75.50 29.82 -17.30
C GLY A 686 74.33 30.43 -16.53
N ASP A 687 73.90 31.62 -16.96
CA ASP A 687 72.78 32.38 -16.40
C ASP A 687 71.42 31.78 -16.83
N GLU A 688 71.24 31.41 -18.11
CA GLU A 688 70.06 30.66 -18.58
C GLU A 688 69.83 29.39 -17.75
N ARG A 689 70.90 28.65 -17.42
CA ARG A 689 70.83 27.43 -16.62
C ARG A 689 70.39 27.69 -15.18
N GLU A 690 70.78 28.80 -14.56
CA GLU A 690 70.30 29.13 -13.20
C GLU A 690 68.90 29.75 -13.23
N GLU A 691 68.52 30.48 -14.29
CA GLU A 691 67.12 30.83 -14.56
C GLU A 691 66.23 29.58 -14.65
N LEU A 692 66.62 28.58 -15.46
CA LEU A 692 65.89 27.31 -15.59
C LEU A 692 65.80 26.57 -14.25
N ARG A 693 66.85 26.60 -13.41
CA ARG A 693 66.80 26.10 -12.03
C ARG A 693 65.84 26.88 -11.14
N GLN A 694 65.78 28.21 -11.26
CA GLN A 694 64.83 29.02 -10.48
C GLN A 694 63.38 28.74 -10.89
N ARG A 695 63.12 28.62 -12.20
CA ARG A 695 61.81 28.19 -12.75
C ARG A 695 61.44 26.78 -12.26
N ALA A 696 62.39 25.83 -12.28
CA ALA A 696 62.18 24.48 -11.75
C ALA A 696 61.89 24.44 -10.24
N LYS A 697 62.62 25.23 -9.42
CA LYS A 697 62.31 25.43 -7.99
C LYS A 697 60.89 26.01 -7.79
N GLY A 698 60.48 26.94 -8.66
CA GLY A 698 59.13 27.49 -8.69
C GLY A 698 58.06 26.42 -8.96
N TYR A 699 58.23 25.59 -9.98
CA TYR A 699 57.31 24.49 -10.29
C TYR A 699 57.24 23.45 -9.16
N LEU A 700 58.37 23.07 -8.55
CA LEU A 700 58.39 22.16 -7.40
C LEU A 700 57.60 22.73 -6.20
N ASN A 701 57.72 24.03 -5.92
CA ASN A 701 56.97 24.68 -4.84
C ASN A 701 55.46 24.74 -5.10
N GLU A 702 55.05 24.92 -6.37
CA GLU A 702 53.63 24.91 -6.75
C GLU A 702 53.05 23.49 -6.77
N ILE A 703 53.83 22.47 -7.19
CA ILE A 703 53.46 21.05 -7.03
C ILE A 703 53.25 20.73 -5.55
N ALA A 704 54.21 21.06 -4.68
CA ALA A 704 54.11 20.85 -3.24
C ALA A 704 53.02 21.70 -2.55
N ARG A 705 52.39 22.65 -3.26
CA ARG A 705 51.18 23.37 -2.83
C ARG A 705 49.92 22.66 -3.32
N GLN A 706 49.90 22.19 -4.57
CA GLN A 706 48.79 21.44 -5.14
C GLN A 706 48.62 20.07 -4.45
N GLU A 707 49.70 19.37 -4.12
CA GLU A 707 49.69 18.18 -3.29
C GLU A 707 49.03 18.42 -1.92
N ARG A 708 49.35 19.53 -1.24
CA ARG A 708 48.69 19.90 0.02
C ARG A 708 47.20 20.19 -0.18
N ALA A 709 46.83 20.93 -1.21
CA ALA A 709 45.43 21.19 -1.54
C ALA A 709 44.66 19.90 -1.86
N ILE A 710 45.27 18.92 -2.53
CA ILE A 710 44.69 17.60 -2.79
C ILE A 710 44.49 16.84 -1.48
N ASN A 711 45.52 16.73 -0.63
CA ASN A 711 45.41 16.09 0.70
C ASN A 711 44.34 16.75 1.59
N GLU A 712 44.20 18.08 1.53
CA GLU A 712 43.13 18.80 2.22
C GLU A 712 41.75 18.38 1.69
N ARG A 713 41.57 18.34 0.36
CA ARG A 713 40.31 17.90 -0.30
C ARG A 713 39.98 16.44 -0.02
N ASP A 714 40.96 15.53 -0.06
CA ASP A 714 40.76 14.12 0.31
C ASP A 714 40.32 14.00 1.78
N SER A 715 40.87 14.83 2.67
CA SER A 715 40.42 14.91 4.07
C SER A 715 39.01 15.49 4.23
N GLU A 716 38.56 16.37 3.33
CA GLU A 716 37.19 16.89 3.29
C GLU A 716 36.24 15.83 2.75
N CYS A 717 36.60 15.15 1.66
CA CYS A 717 35.85 14.05 1.07
C CYS A 717 35.65 12.90 2.06
N GLY A 718 36.68 12.53 2.84
CA GLY A 718 36.55 11.55 3.92
C GLY A 718 35.50 11.96 4.96
N LYS A 719 35.60 13.19 5.50
CA LYS A 719 34.63 13.74 6.47
C LYS A 719 33.21 13.80 5.91
N LEU A 720 33.06 14.15 4.62
CA LEU A 720 31.76 14.20 3.94
C LEU A 720 31.18 12.79 3.73
N MET A 721 32.00 11.78 3.44
CA MET A 721 31.54 10.39 3.37
C MET A 721 31.13 9.85 4.75
N ASP A 722 31.87 10.15 5.82
CA ASP A 722 31.46 9.80 7.18
C ASP A 722 30.15 10.48 7.59
N GLN A 723 29.98 11.77 7.27
CA GLN A 723 28.72 12.50 7.48
C GLN A 723 27.55 11.88 6.71
N LEU A 724 27.74 11.55 5.43
CA LEU A 724 26.74 10.83 4.62
C LEU A 724 26.42 9.45 5.19
N ARG A 725 27.42 8.72 5.73
CA ARG A 725 27.21 7.42 6.37
C ARG A 725 26.36 7.56 7.63
N THR A 726 26.69 8.50 8.52
CA THR A 726 25.90 8.77 9.73
C THR A 726 24.48 9.27 9.41
N ALA A 727 24.31 10.11 8.38
CA ALA A 727 23.00 10.57 7.95
C ALA A 727 22.14 9.43 7.37
N ASN A 728 22.77 8.46 6.68
CA ASN A 728 22.09 7.24 6.26
C ASN A 728 21.73 6.35 7.46
N GLU A 729 22.66 6.08 8.38
CA GLU A 729 22.40 5.32 9.62
C GLU A 729 21.22 5.92 10.42
N ASP A 730 21.17 7.25 10.56
CA ASP A 730 20.04 7.96 11.17
C ASP A 730 18.75 7.80 10.35
N ALA A 731 18.80 7.97 9.03
CA ALA A 731 17.62 7.84 8.15
C ALA A 731 17.03 6.42 8.15
N GLU A 732 17.88 5.38 8.23
CA GLU A 732 17.42 3.99 8.42
C GLU A 732 16.84 3.80 9.81
N SER A 733 17.42 4.41 10.86
CA SER A 733 16.84 4.38 12.20
C SER A 733 15.43 5.00 12.24
N TRP A 734 15.20 6.09 11.49
CA TRP A 734 13.89 6.72 11.36
C TRP A 734 12.92 5.90 10.51
N ARG A 735 13.39 5.29 9.40
CA ARG A 735 12.60 4.38 8.57
C ARG A 735 12.11 3.19 9.39
N ASN A 736 13.00 2.53 10.12
CA ASN A 736 12.67 1.38 10.99
C ASN A 736 11.69 1.77 12.11
N ARG A 737 11.79 2.97 12.70
CA ARG A 737 10.81 3.48 13.67
C ARG A 737 9.45 3.76 13.04
N TRP A 738 9.42 4.28 11.82
CA TRP A 738 8.20 4.58 11.07
C TRP A 738 7.48 3.29 10.64
N GLU A 739 8.20 2.33 10.06
CA GLU A 739 7.67 0.99 9.73
C GLU A 739 7.17 0.27 10.99
N ALA A 740 7.89 0.33 12.12
CA ALA A 740 7.43 -0.23 13.39
C ALA A 740 6.23 0.50 14.01
N ALA A 741 5.94 1.74 13.58
CA ALA A 741 4.73 2.47 13.96
C ALA A 741 3.55 2.16 13.01
N GLU A 742 3.81 2.04 11.70
CA GLU A 742 2.80 1.64 10.71
C GLU A 742 2.32 0.20 10.94
N ASN A 743 3.23 -0.73 11.27
CA ASN A 743 2.88 -2.10 11.66
C ASN A 743 2.01 -2.17 12.95
N LYS A 744 2.14 -1.19 13.86
CA LYS A 744 1.26 -1.07 15.04
C LYS A 744 -0.07 -0.39 14.70
N LEU A 745 -0.07 0.57 13.78
CA LEU A 745 -1.31 1.20 13.30
C LEU A 745 -2.16 0.23 12.45
N THR A 746 -1.53 -0.69 11.73
CA THR A 746 -2.23 -1.76 11.00
C THR A 746 -2.75 -2.85 11.95
N SER A 747 -1.99 -3.28 12.97
CA SER A 747 -2.54 -4.20 13.98
C SER A 747 -3.73 -3.60 14.73
N LEU A 748 -3.60 -2.35 15.22
CA LEU A 748 -4.68 -1.65 15.92
C LEU A 748 -5.92 -1.38 15.03
N ARG A 749 -5.75 -1.27 13.71
CA ARG A 749 -6.89 -1.22 12.76
C ARG A 749 -7.60 -2.57 12.68
N VAL A 750 -6.86 -3.67 12.51
CA VAL A 750 -7.44 -5.02 12.48
C VAL A 750 -8.14 -5.34 13.82
N GLU A 751 -7.50 -5.03 14.95
CA GLU A 751 -8.12 -5.18 16.28
C GLU A 751 -9.41 -4.34 16.42
N SER A 752 -9.46 -3.14 15.82
CA SER A 752 -10.67 -2.30 15.79
C SER A 752 -11.75 -2.87 14.88
N GLU A 753 -11.40 -3.38 13.69
CA GLU A 753 -12.32 -4.01 12.73
C GLU A 753 -12.91 -5.31 13.30
N GLU A 754 -12.11 -6.12 14.00
CA GLU A 754 -12.57 -7.29 14.76
C GLU A 754 -13.54 -6.89 15.88
N LYS A 755 -13.24 -5.83 16.64
CA LYS A 755 -14.12 -5.33 17.71
C LYS A 755 -15.40 -4.70 17.18
N GLU A 756 -15.39 -4.06 16.02
CA GLU A 756 -16.59 -3.60 15.33
C GLU A 756 -17.45 -4.78 14.84
N ALA A 757 -16.83 -5.84 14.30
CA ALA A 757 -17.53 -7.06 13.90
C ALA A 757 -18.18 -7.79 15.11
N GLU A 758 -17.46 -7.90 16.23
CA GLU A 758 -18.02 -8.39 17.50
C GLU A 758 -19.22 -7.55 17.95
N LEU A 759 -19.10 -6.22 17.95
CA LEU A 759 -20.19 -5.31 18.34
C LEU A 759 -21.40 -5.39 17.40
N VAL A 760 -21.21 -5.64 16.10
CA VAL A 760 -22.31 -5.89 15.16
C VAL A 760 -22.99 -7.22 15.47
N SER A 761 -22.23 -8.30 15.67
CA SER A 761 -22.81 -9.61 15.99
C SER A 761 -23.56 -9.61 17.33
N GLU A 762 -23.03 -8.92 18.34
CA GLU A 762 -23.71 -8.75 19.63
C GLU A 762 -24.99 -7.90 19.53
N ARG A 763 -25.02 -6.90 18.64
CA ARG A 763 -26.26 -6.15 18.32
C ARG A 763 -27.28 -7.04 17.62
N GLU A 764 -26.90 -7.78 16.57
CA GLU A 764 -27.79 -8.72 15.88
C GLU A 764 -28.36 -9.78 16.84
N ARG A 765 -27.53 -10.27 17.78
CA ARG A 765 -27.94 -11.17 18.85
C ARG A 765 -28.91 -10.51 19.83
N GLY A 766 -28.72 -9.24 20.16
CA GLY A 766 -29.63 -8.42 20.96
C GLY A 766 -31.00 -8.26 20.26
N ASP A 767 -30.98 -7.75 19.04
CA ASP A 767 -32.11 -7.66 18.10
C ASP A 767 -32.93 -8.95 18.01
N MET A 768 -32.26 -10.11 17.91
CA MET A 768 -32.93 -11.41 17.89
C MET A 768 -33.63 -11.74 19.22
N ARG A 769 -33.01 -11.43 20.36
CA ARG A 769 -33.66 -11.57 21.68
C ARG A 769 -34.82 -10.58 21.85
N GLU A 770 -34.74 -9.37 21.32
CA GLU A 770 -35.87 -8.43 21.34
C GLU A 770 -37.07 -8.94 20.51
N ARG A 771 -36.80 -9.53 19.33
CA ARG A 771 -37.83 -10.20 18.50
C ARG A 771 -38.46 -11.39 19.23
N GLU A 772 -37.66 -12.23 19.89
CA GLU A 772 -38.14 -13.32 20.74
C GLU A 772 -39.02 -12.81 21.89
N ILE A 773 -38.58 -11.77 22.61
CA ILE A 773 -39.34 -11.15 23.71
C ILE A 773 -40.65 -10.53 23.20
N ALA A 774 -40.65 -9.89 22.03
CA ALA A 774 -41.86 -9.36 21.41
C ALA A 774 -42.86 -10.48 21.06
N ASN A 775 -42.39 -11.57 20.45
CA ASN A 775 -43.22 -12.74 20.15
C ASN A 775 -43.77 -13.41 21.42
N LEU A 776 -42.96 -13.54 22.47
CA LEU A 776 -43.38 -14.07 23.77
C LEU A 776 -44.41 -13.17 24.46
N ARG A 777 -44.29 -11.84 24.35
CA ARG A 777 -45.31 -10.89 24.84
C ARG A 777 -46.63 -11.01 24.08
N VAL A 778 -46.59 -11.15 22.74
CA VAL A 778 -47.81 -11.38 21.95
C VAL A 778 -48.48 -12.71 22.34
N SER A 779 -47.70 -13.77 22.52
CA SER A 779 -48.18 -15.07 23.00
C SER A 779 -48.80 -14.98 24.40
N LEU A 780 -48.14 -14.29 25.34
CA LEU A 780 -48.64 -14.07 26.69
C LEU A 780 -49.96 -13.31 26.68
N ASN A 781 -50.02 -12.16 25.99
CA ASN A 781 -51.24 -11.37 25.84
C ASN A 781 -52.39 -12.21 25.26
N SER A 782 -52.11 -13.10 24.30
CA SER A 782 -53.14 -14.00 23.75
C SER A 782 -53.64 -15.03 24.78
N ALA A 783 -52.76 -15.55 25.63
CA ALA A 783 -53.10 -16.50 26.69
C ALA A 783 -53.86 -15.82 27.83
N GLU A 784 -53.52 -14.57 28.16
CA GLU A 784 -54.26 -13.72 29.11
C GLU A 784 -55.66 -13.37 28.59
N LEU A 785 -55.80 -13.05 27.29
CA LEU A 785 -57.10 -12.86 26.65
C LEU A 785 -57.94 -14.14 26.64
N GLN A 786 -57.35 -15.31 26.39
CA GLN A 786 -58.03 -16.60 26.51
C GLN A 786 -58.43 -16.90 27.96
N SER A 787 -57.55 -16.65 28.93
CA SER A 787 -57.80 -16.83 30.37
C SER A 787 -58.94 -15.91 30.86
N THR A 788 -58.93 -14.63 30.50
CA THR A 788 -60.00 -13.68 30.86
C THR A 788 -61.32 -13.96 30.12
N ALA A 789 -61.29 -14.58 28.93
CA ALA A 789 -62.49 -15.07 28.25
C ALA A 789 -63.06 -16.32 28.93
N ALA A 790 -62.22 -17.29 29.28
CA ALA A 790 -62.61 -18.49 30.03
C ALA A 790 -63.14 -18.14 31.42
N SER A 791 -62.53 -17.16 32.11
CA SER A 791 -62.99 -16.65 33.40
C SER A 791 -64.37 -15.98 33.31
N ARG A 792 -64.64 -15.21 32.26
CA ARG A 792 -65.98 -14.65 31.98
C ARG A 792 -67.01 -15.74 31.69
N ALA A 793 -66.71 -16.69 30.80
CA ALA A 793 -67.60 -17.81 30.51
C ALA A 793 -67.88 -18.68 31.76
N ALA A 794 -66.89 -18.85 32.64
CA ALA A 794 -67.07 -19.50 33.93
C ALA A 794 -67.98 -18.69 34.88
N ALA A 795 -67.79 -17.37 34.96
CA ALA A 795 -68.66 -16.49 35.74
C ALA A 795 -70.13 -16.55 35.25
N GLU A 796 -70.35 -16.38 33.94
CA GLU A 796 -71.65 -16.51 33.28
C GLU A 796 -72.29 -17.89 33.56
N ALA A 797 -71.53 -18.98 33.47
CA ALA A 797 -72.01 -20.32 33.81
C ALA A 797 -72.34 -20.46 35.31
N THR A 798 -71.60 -19.82 36.22
CA THR A 798 -71.95 -19.81 37.65
C THR A 798 -73.17 -18.96 37.96
N GLU A 799 -73.42 -17.88 37.22
CA GLU A 799 -74.63 -17.06 37.34
C GLU A 799 -75.87 -17.83 36.86
N GLN A 800 -75.79 -18.46 35.68
CA GLN A 800 -76.83 -19.36 35.17
C GLN A 800 -77.14 -20.51 36.16
N LEU A 801 -76.10 -21.08 36.79
CA LEU A 801 -76.26 -22.13 37.79
C LEU A 801 -76.84 -21.60 39.13
N GLN A 802 -76.59 -20.34 39.50
CA GLN A 802 -77.27 -19.68 40.62
C GLN A 802 -78.74 -19.40 40.32
N MET A 803 -79.07 -18.92 39.11
CA MET A 803 -80.45 -18.73 38.66
C MET A 803 -81.22 -20.05 38.67
N ALA A 804 -80.67 -21.10 38.07
CA ALA A 804 -81.28 -22.43 38.06
C ALA A 804 -81.44 -23.04 39.48
N ARG A 805 -80.54 -22.72 40.42
CA ARG A 805 -80.72 -23.08 41.84
C ARG A 805 -81.87 -22.30 42.48
N ALA A 806 -81.95 -20.98 42.26
CA ALA A 806 -83.05 -20.17 42.76
C ALA A 806 -84.41 -20.62 42.21
N GLU A 807 -84.48 -21.05 40.94
CA GLU A 807 -85.67 -21.68 40.34
C GLU A 807 -86.02 -23.02 40.99
N VAL A 808 -85.01 -23.86 41.29
CA VAL A 808 -85.23 -25.11 42.04
C VAL A 808 -85.70 -24.84 43.47
N ASP A 809 -85.19 -23.79 44.13
CA ASP A 809 -85.60 -23.40 45.48
C ASP A 809 -87.03 -22.82 45.50
N THR A 810 -87.42 -21.99 44.53
CA THR A 810 -88.81 -21.49 44.42
C THR A 810 -89.79 -22.62 44.10
N LEU A 811 -89.47 -23.50 43.14
CA LEU A 811 -90.27 -24.70 42.86
C LEU A 811 -90.35 -25.64 44.08
N SER A 812 -89.28 -25.77 44.86
CA SER A 812 -89.29 -26.56 46.11
C SER A 812 -90.16 -25.92 47.19
N ALA A 813 -90.17 -24.59 47.29
CA ALA A 813 -91.08 -23.85 48.16
C ALA A 813 -92.56 -23.97 47.71
N GLU A 814 -92.83 -23.97 46.40
CA GLU A 814 -94.16 -24.21 45.85
C GLU A 814 -94.64 -25.64 46.08
N VAL A 815 -93.80 -26.65 45.83
CA VAL A 815 -94.07 -28.05 46.17
C VAL A 815 -94.33 -28.22 47.66
N SER A 816 -93.64 -27.46 48.53
CA SER A 816 -93.89 -27.46 49.97
C SER A 816 -95.24 -26.82 50.34
N ARG A 817 -95.58 -25.65 49.77
CA ARG A 817 -96.92 -25.03 49.92
C ARG A 817 -98.05 -25.93 49.44
N LEU A 818 -97.83 -26.67 48.34
CA LEU A 818 -98.79 -27.64 47.81
C LEU A 818 -98.94 -28.85 48.76
N ARG A 819 -97.85 -29.36 49.34
CA ARG A 819 -97.92 -30.39 50.40
C ARG A 819 -98.69 -29.90 51.63
N ASP A 820 -98.41 -28.68 52.11
CA ASP A 820 -99.13 -28.08 53.23
C ASP A 820 -100.62 -27.83 52.91
N SER A 821 -100.95 -27.60 51.64
CA SER A 821 -102.34 -27.48 51.17
C SER A 821 -103.03 -28.85 51.16
N ILE A 822 -102.37 -29.89 50.67
CA ILE A 822 -102.87 -31.28 50.70
C ILE A 822 -103.10 -31.73 52.15
N VAL A 823 -102.15 -31.52 53.06
CA VAL A 823 -102.29 -31.89 54.49
C VAL A 823 -103.48 -31.17 55.15
N ARG A 824 -103.74 -29.91 54.78
CA ARG A 824 -104.94 -29.19 55.24
C ARG A 824 -106.22 -29.79 54.68
N LEU A 825 -106.29 -30.06 53.37
CA LEU A 825 -107.44 -30.70 52.72
C LEU A 825 -107.70 -32.12 53.25
N GLU A 826 -106.65 -32.87 53.65
CA GLU A 826 -106.78 -34.15 54.33
C GLU A 826 -107.33 -33.99 55.76
N GLY A 827 -106.91 -32.95 56.48
CA GLY A 827 -107.48 -32.57 57.78
C GLY A 827 -108.95 -32.18 57.69
N ASP A 828 -109.31 -31.32 56.73
CA ASP A 828 -110.68 -30.87 56.47
C ASP A 828 -111.57 -32.05 56.05
N LYS A 829 -111.07 -32.96 55.20
CA LYS A 829 -111.74 -34.23 54.87
C LYS A 829 -111.99 -35.08 56.11
N VAL A 830 -111.01 -35.23 57.00
CA VAL A 830 -111.17 -36.00 58.25
C VAL A 830 -112.18 -35.32 59.20
N ASN A 831 -112.20 -34.00 59.26
CA ASN A 831 -113.17 -33.24 60.06
C ASN A 831 -114.60 -33.39 59.50
N ALA A 832 -114.81 -33.19 58.19
CA ALA A 832 -116.10 -33.42 57.54
C ALA A 832 -116.55 -34.89 57.67
N GLN A 833 -115.63 -35.85 57.64
CA GLN A 833 -115.93 -37.27 57.87
C GLN A 833 -116.32 -37.56 59.34
N ARG A 834 -115.77 -36.81 60.31
CA ARG A 834 -116.20 -36.84 61.71
C ARG A 834 -117.57 -36.21 61.90
N GLU A 835 -117.82 -35.04 61.33
CA GLU A 835 -119.13 -34.36 61.35
C GLU A 835 -120.22 -35.25 60.75
N ALA A 836 -119.97 -35.86 59.58
CA ALA A 836 -120.89 -36.83 58.97
C ALA A 836 -121.09 -38.10 59.83
N SER A 837 -120.14 -38.48 60.69
CA SER A 837 -120.33 -39.56 61.66
C SER A 837 -121.13 -39.13 62.89
N GLY A 838 -120.99 -37.87 63.32
CA GLY A 838 -121.81 -37.26 64.38
C GLY A 838 -123.27 -37.13 63.94
N GLN A 839 -123.52 -36.58 62.75
CA GLN A 839 -124.86 -36.47 62.17
C GLN A 839 -125.55 -37.82 61.97
N ARG A 840 -124.80 -38.90 61.70
CA ARG A 840 -125.35 -40.27 61.70
C ARG A 840 -125.78 -40.70 63.09
N LEU A 841 -124.95 -40.48 64.11
CA LEU A 841 -125.27 -40.79 65.50
C LEU A 841 -126.50 -40.01 65.99
N GLU A 842 -126.63 -38.73 65.61
CA GLU A 842 -127.80 -37.89 65.88
C GLU A 842 -129.05 -38.41 65.16
N ASN A 843 -128.95 -38.85 63.91
CA ASN A 843 -130.06 -39.47 63.19
C ASN A 843 -130.51 -40.79 63.84
N ASP A 844 -129.58 -41.62 64.31
CA ASP A 844 -129.91 -42.87 64.99
C ASP A 844 -130.47 -42.62 66.41
N GLN A 845 -130.08 -41.53 67.08
CA GLN A 845 -130.73 -41.07 68.33
C GLN A 845 -132.16 -40.55 68.08
N ILE A 846 -132.38 -39.76 67.02
CA ILE A 846 -133.70 -39.27 66.63
C ILE A 846 -134.63 -40.44 66.25
N ARG A 847 -134.09 -41.49 65.61
CA ARG A 847 -134.84 -42.73 65.34
C ARG A 847 -135.28 -43.43 66.62
N ALA A 848 -134.37 -43.64 67.59
CA ALA A 848 -134.74 -44.23 68.88
C ALA A 848 -135.84 -43.40 69.59
N GLN A 849 -135.78 -42.07 69.52
CA GLN A 849 -136.84 -41.21 70.06
C GLN A 849 -138.18 -41.39 69.32
N VAL A 850 -138.17 -41.62 68.00
CA VAL A 850 -139.40 -41.96 67.25
C VAL A 850 -139.93 -43.34 67.66
N ASP A 851 -139.07 -44.34 67.80
CA ASP A 851 -139.44 -45.69 68.25
C ASP A 851 -140.09 -45.63 69.66
N ASP A 852 -139.54 -44.82 70.57
CA ASP A 852 -140.11 -44.56 71.91
C ASP A 852 -141.50 -43.89 71.82
N TYR A 853 -141.68 -42.85 70.99
CA TYR A 853 -142.98 -42.19 70.81
C TYR A 853 -144.02 -43.09 70.11
N GLU A 854 -143.62 -44.00 69.22
CA GLU A 854 -144.52 -45.01 68.65
C GLU A 854 -144.98 -46.01 69.72
N LEU A 855 -144.09 -46.39 70.65
CA LEU A 855 -144.42 -47.23 71.80
C LEU A 855 -145.39 -46.53 72.79
N GLU A 856 -145.23 -45.24 73.03
CA GLU A 856 -146.18 -44.43 73.82
C GLU A 856 -147.55 -44.34 73.12
N LEU A 857 -147.57 -44.15 71.79
CA LEU A 857 -148.81 -44.12 71.00
C LEU A 857 -149.58 -45.43 71.07
N ASP A 858 -148.92 -46.58 71.02
CA ASP A 858 -149.57 -47.89 71.15
C ASP A 858 -150.08 -48.16 72.58
N GLN A 859 -149.37 -47.71 73.62
CA GLN A 859 -149.90 -47.74 74.99
C GLN A 859 -151.18 -46.89 75.15
N ILE A 860 -151.22 -45.70 74.53
CA ILE A 860 -152.42 -44.84 74.54
C ILE A 860 -153.57 -45.47 73.74
N ARG A 861 -153.28 -46.16 72.63
CA ARG A 861 -154.28 -46.93 71.86
C ARG A 861 -154.85 -48.10 72.68
N GLU A 862 -154.02 -48.81 73.44
CA GLU A 862 -154.46 -49.91 74.30
C GLU A 862 -155.34 -49.40 75.47
N GLN A 863 -154.95 -48.30 76.13
CA GLN A 863 -155.77 -47.63 77.14
C GLN A 863 -157.15 -47.20 76.57
N LEU A 864 -157.19 -46.67 75.35
CA LEU A 864 -158.45 -46.28 74.70
C LEU A 864 -159.37 -47.48 74.43
N GLU A 865 -158.83 -48.65 74.09
CA GLU A 865 -159.63 -49.86 73.88
C GLU A 865 -160.05 -50.53 75.21
N GLN A 866 -159.25 -50.39 76.28
CA GLN A 866 -159.69 -50.72 77.64
C GLN A 866 -160.88 -49.86 78.07
N GLU A 867 -160.86 -48.53 77.87
CA GLU A 867 -162.00 -47.65 78.14
C GLU A 867 -163.24 -47.99 77.30
N ARG A 868 -163.06 -48.35 76.02
CA ARG A 868 -164.16 -48.88 75.19
C ARG A 868 -164.73 -50.17 75.76
N SER A 869 -163.91 -51.06 76.33
CA SER A 869 -164.39 -52.28 77.01
C SER A 869 -165.16 -51.97 78.31
N SER A 870 -164.68 -51.00 79.11
CA SER A 870 -165.36 -50.49 80.30
C SER A 870 -166.75 -49.96 79.96
N ASN A 871 -166.85 -49.16 78.89
CA ASN A 871 -168.12 -48.60 78.41
C ASN A 871 -169.12 -49.70 77.96
N ARG A 872 -168.66 -50.74 77.25
CA ARG A 872 -169.49 -51.92 76.89
C ARG A 872 -170.03 -52.65 78.13
N ASN A 873 -169.23 -52.74 79.20
CA ASN A 873 -169.63 -53.38 80.46
C ASN A 873 -170.68 -52.55 81.24
N LEU A 874 -170.51 -51.22 81.26
CA LEU A 874 -171.51 -50.30 81.83
C LEU A 874 -172.83 -50.37 81.05
N GLN A 875 -172.78 -50.37 79.71
CA GLN A 875 -173.94 -50.46 78.84
C GLN A 875 -174.72 -51.77 79.05
N SER A 876 -174.00 -52.89 79.20
CA SER A 876 -174.58 -54.21 79.52
C SER A 876 -175.25 -54.24 80.90
N SER A 877 -174.63 -53.61 81.89
CA SER A 877 -175.17 -53.50 83.26
C SER A 877 -176.48 -52.68 83.29
N LEU A 878 -176.56 -51.63 82.48
CA LEU A 878 -177.73 -50.77 82.33
C LEU A 878 -178.90 -51.52 81.64
N GLN A 879 -178.60 -52.40 80.68
CA GLN A 879 -179.58 -53.27 80.03
C GLN A 879 -180.12 -54.35 81.00
N ALA A 880 -179.25 -54.95 81.82
CA ALA A 880 -179.65 -55.91 82.86
C ALA A 880 -180.54 -55.28 83.95
N GLY A 881 -180.34 -53.99 84.26
CA GLY A 881 -181.23 -53.24 85.16
C GLY A 881 -182.67 -53.16 84.65
N ARG A 882 -182.85 -52.79 83.38
CA ARG A 882 -184.18 -52.66 82.74
C ARG A 882 -184.95 -54.00 82.68
N GLN A 883 -184.25 -55.12 82.54
CA GLN A 883 -184.87 -56.45 82.55
C GLN A 883 -185.40 -56.86 83.94
N LYS A 884 -184.69 -56.49 85.02
CA LYS A 884 -185.18 -56.72 86.39
C LYS A 884 -186.44 -55.90 86.71
N GLU A 885 -186.50 -54.66 86.23
CA GLU A 885 -187.66 -53.78 86.39
C GLU A 885 -188.92 -54.38 85.73
N GLN A 886 -188.78 -55.02 84.57
CA GLN A 886 -189.88 -55.76 83.92
C GLN A 886 -190.32 -57.02 84.70
N SER A 887 -189.39 -57.76 85.33
CA SER A 887 -189.76 -58.96 86.09
C SER A 887 -190.62 -58.66 87.33
N VAL A 888 -190.32 -57.58 88.07
CA VAL A 888 -191.09 -57.17 89.26
C VAL A 888 -192.53 -56.75 88.90
N ILE A 889 -192.73 -56.21 87.69
CA ILE A 889 -194.08 -55.88 87.19
C ILE A 889 -194.91 -57.15 86.94
N MET A 890 -194.30 -58.25 86.50
CA MET A 890 -195.00 -59.53 86.32
C MET A 890 -195.34 -60.18 87.67
N GLU A 891 -194.41 -60.20 88.63
CA GLU A 891 -194.66 -60.77 89.97
C GLU A 891 -195.85 -60.09 90.68
N LEU A 892 -196.01 -58.77 90.52
CA LEU A 892 -197.17 -58.03 91.03
C LEU A 892 -198.50 -58.42 90.37
N GLN A 893 -198.49 -58.80 89.09
CA GLN A 893 -199.69 -59.29 88.40
C GLN A 893 -200.08 -60.68 88.89
N GLU A 894 -199.12 -61.58 89.11
CA GLU A 894 -199.37 -62.92 89.67
C GLU A 894 -199.94 -62.85 91.09
N LYS A 895 -199.39 -61.99 91.95
CA LYS A 895 -199.90 -61.79 93.32
C LYS A 895 -201.32 -61.20 93.36
N THR A 896 -201.71 -60.47 92.31
CA THR A 896 -203.09 -59.98 92.16
C THR A 896 -204.06 -61.12 91.81
N ALA A 897 -203.63 -62.13 91.03
CA ALA A 897 -204.44 -63.29 90.69
C ALA A 897 -204.64 -64.26 91.88
N GLU A 898 -203.60 -64.48 92.69
CA GLU A 898 -203.68 -65.32 93.91
C GLU A 898 -204.78 -64.85 94.89
N LEU A 899 -204.95 -63.53 95.04
CA LEU A 899 -205.98 -62.93 95.89
C LEU A 899 -207.41 -63.12 95.38
N VAL A 900 -207.61 -63.38 94.08
CA VAL A 900 -208.92 -63.74 93.52
C VAL A 900 -209.23 -65.21 93.83
N ALA A 901 -208.28 -66.11 93.56
CA ALA A 901 -208.44 -67.55 93.83
C ALA A 901 -208.66 -67.88 95.32
N LEU A 902 -208.13 -67.07 96.24
CA LEU A 902 -208.39 -67.22 97.67
C LEU A 902 -209.84 -66.85 98.07
N ARG A 903 -210.53 -65.99 97.32
CA ARG A 903 -211.94 -65.61 97.61
C ARG A 903 -212.92 -66.72 97.23
N GLU A 904 -212.72 -67.34 96.07
CA GLU A 904 -213.53 -68.49 95.61
C GLU A 904 -213.32 -69.76 96.45
N ARG A 905 -212.25 -69.80 97.24
CA ARG A 905 -211.89 -70.95 98.09
C ARG A 905 -212.52 -70.91 99.49
N VAL A 906 -213.02 -69.76 99.94
CA VAL A 906 -213.79 -69.63 101.20
C VAL A 906 -215.21 -70.13 101.01
N THR A 907 -215.89 -69.70 99.94
CA THR A 907 -217.27 -70.12 99.61
C THR A 907 -217.39 -71.64 99.44
N ASN A 908 -216.39 -72.28 98.83
CA ASN A 908 -216.29 -73.74 98.70
C ASN A 908 -216.11 -74.50 100.04
N VAL A 909 -215.76 -73.82 101.14
CA VAL A 909 -215.69 -74.43 102.48
C VAL A 909 -217.02 -74.28 103.21
N GLU A 910 -217.72 -73.16 103.01
CA GLU A 910 -219.04 -72.90 103.58
C GLU A 910 -220.06 -73.95 103.13
N GLU A 911 -220.10 -74.28 101.82
CA GLU A 911 -220.98 -75.35 101.27
C GLU A 911 -220.65 -76.77 101.80
N ARG A 912 -219.41 -77.01 102.22
CA ARG A 912 -218.98 -78.34 102.75
C ARG A 912 -219.34 -78.56 104.21
N ALA A 913 -219.48 -77.50 105.02
CA ALA A 913 -219.88 -77.64 106.41
C ALA A 913 -221.32 -78.19 106.54
N GLU A 914 -222.25 -77.71 105.72
CA GLU A 914 -223.67 -78.09 105.79
C GLU A 914 -223.95 -79.55 105.43
N THR A 915 -223.07 -80.21 104.67
CA THR A 915 -223.26 -81.63 104.30
C THR A 915 -222.84 -82.58 105.43
N MET A 916 -221.73 -82.30 106.13
CA MET A 916 -221.29 -83.06 107.31
C MET A 916 -222.28 -83.01 108.47
N GLN A 917 -223.13 -81.98 108.53
CA GLN A 917 -224.19 -81.84 109.53
C GLN A 917 -225.29 -82.92 109.45
N ARG A 918 -225.31 -83.79 108.42
CA ARG A 918 -226.42 -84.73 108.15
C ARG A 918 -226.08 -86.23 108.23
N GLU A 919 -224.81 -86.61 108.41
CA GLU A 919 -224.41 -88.04 108.55
C GLU A 919 -224.07 -88.46 109.99
N SER A 920 -223.54 -87.53 110.80
CA SER A 920 -223.15 -87.77 112.21
C SER A 920 -224.31 -88.29 113.07
N GLU A 921 -225.54 -87.92 112.74
CA GLU A 921 -226.76 -88.31 113.44
C GLU A 921 -227.14 -89.79 113.18
N ARG A 922 -226.80 -90.36 112.02
CA ARG A 922 -227.22 -91.72 111.61
C ARG A 922 -226.32 -92.86 112.05
N LEU A 923 -225.07 -92.60 112.43
CA LEU A 923 -224.10 -93.66 112.75
C LEU A 923 -224.05 -94.03 114.24
N ARG A 924 -224.51 -93.16 115.16
CA ARG A 924 -224.50 -93.47 116.60
C ARG A 924 -225.61 -94.42 117.03
N GLU A 925 -226.77 -94.40 116.37
CA GLU A 925 -227.85 -95.38 116.62
C GLU A 925 -227.40 -96.82 116.33
N ARG A 926 -226.62 -97.03 115.25
CA ARG A 926 -226.18 -98.38 114.83
C ARG A 926 -225.05 -98.97 115.68
N LEU A 927 -224.22 -98.15 116.33
CA LEU A 927 -223.21 -98.65 117.26
C LEU A 927 -223.86 -99.23 118.53
N ALA A 928 -225.06 -98.74 118.89
CA ALA A 928 -225.86 -99.29 119.98
C ALA A 928 -226.49 -100.67 119.66
N GLU A 929 -226.16 -101.29 118.52
CA GLU A 929 -226.69 -102.60 118.09
C GLU A 929 -225.61 -103.66 117.82
N SER A 930 -224.59 -103.36 117.01
CA SER A 930 -223.67 -104.40 116.48
C SER A 930 -222.78 -105.07 117.54
N GLU A 931 -222.48 -104.40 118.65
CA GLU A 931 -221.71 -104.99 119.75
C GLU A 931 -222.48 -106.10 120.50
N ARG A 932 -223.81 -106.21 120.30
CA ARG A 932 -224.58 -107.39 120.75
C ARG A 932 -224.29 -108.63 119.89
N GLU A 933 -223.85 -108.45 118.64
CA GLU A 933 -223.73 -109.52 117.64
C GLU A 933 -222.32 -110.10 117.47
N ALA A 934 -221.25 -109.41 117.89
CA ALA A 934 -219.86 -109.81 117.62
C ALA A 934 -219.42 -111.14 118.29
N ASN A 935 -220.30 -111.76 119.07
CA ASN A 935 -220.16 -113.10 119.65
C ASN A 935 -220.20 -114.24 118.55
N ARG A 936 -219.37 -114.21 117.45
CA ARG A 936 -219.52 -114.96 116.12
C ARG A 936 -218.29 -115.69 115.39
N LEU A 937 -217.89 -115.39 114.11
CA LEU A 937 -217.41 -116.37 113.04
C LEU A 937 -216.21 -115.96 112.08
N SER A 938 -215.61 -116.87 111.23
CA SER A 938 -214.22 -116.70 110.58
C SER A 938 -213.71 -117.63 109.30
N ARG A 939 -213.44 -117.25 107.91
CA ARG A 939 -212.69 -117.91 106.60
C ARG A 939 -212.53 -117.27 105.02
N SER A 940 -211.53 -117.59 104.03
CA SER A 940 -211.47 -117.82 102.40
C SER A 940 -210.74 -117.01 101.09
N LEU A 941 -210.36 -117.60 99.82
CA LEU A 941 -210.21 -117.15 98.24
C LEU A 941 -208.91 -117.14 97.14
N SER A 942 -208.93 -116.98 95.69
CA SER A 942 -207.81 -117.08 94.50
C SER A 942 -207.92 -116.62 92.86
N ALA A 943 -206.94 -116.72 91.78
CA ALA A 943 -206.87 -116.16 90.25
C ALA A 943 -205.92 -116.68 88.91
N GLU A 944 -205.75 -116.07 87.60
CA GLU A 944 -205.17 -116.57 86.15
C GLU A 944 -204.46 -115.66 84.85
N ARG A 945 -204.01 -116.11 83.53
CA ARG A 945 -203.13 -115.41 82.30
C ARG A 945 -202.89 -115.87 80.66
N PHE A 946 -202.37 -115.11 79.52
CA PHE A 946 -201.98 -115.50 77.96
C PHE A 946 -201.35 -114.52 76.66
N GLU A 947 -200.71 -114.89 75.39
CA GLU A 947 -200.58 -114.22 73.88
C GLU A 947 -199.29 -114.13 72.71
N LYS A 948 -199.33 -113.61 71.33
CA LYS A 948 -198.36 -113.68 69.99
C LYS A 948 -198.44 -112.67 68.60
N GLU A 949 -197.85 -112.50 67.26
CA GLU A 949 -196.68 -112.76 66.14
C GLU A 949 -196.64 -112.15 64.50
N ARG A 950 -195.51 -111.95 63.58
CA ARG A 950 -195.19 -111.92 61.94
C ARG A 950 -194.73 -110.74 60.76
N ALA A 951 -194.15 -110.91 59.42
CA ALA A 951 -193.55 -109.89 58.26
C ALA A 951 -193.13 -110.17 56.59
N LEU A 952 -192.64 -109.25 55.56
CA LEU A 952 -192.20 -109.38 53.95
C LEU A 952 -191.38 -108.27 52.89
N SER A 953 -191.10 -108.33 51.45
CA SER A 953 -190.27 -107.42 50.34
C SER A 953 -190.36 -107.57 48.63
N GLU A 954 -189.76 -107.06 47.38
CA GLU A 954 -188.74 -106.12 46.47
C GLU A 954 -188.90 -106.00 44.75
N LEU A 955 -188.27 -105.48 43.52
CA LEU A 955 -187.17 -104.57 42.68
C LEU A 955 -187.05 -104.38 40.94
N ARG A 956 -186.42 -103.32 40.16
CA ARG A 956 -185.52 -103.13 38.77
C ARG A 956 -185.71 -102.58 37.13
N LEU A 957 -184.75 -101.79 36.37
CA LEU A 957 -184.14 -101.57 34.83
C LEU A 957 -184.49 -100.67 33.41
N SER A 958 -183.55 -100.15 32.40
CA SER A 958 -183.70 -99.50 30.88
C SER A 958 -182.49 -98.82 29.85
N ALA A 959 -182.55 -98.45 28.43
CA ALA A 959 -181.59 -97.57 27.41
C ALA A 959 -181.66 -97.33 25.69
N LEU A 960 -180.95 -96.34 24.88
CA LEU A 960 -180.34 -96.21 23.34
C LEU A 960 -180.41 -94.95 22.13
N PRO A 961 -180.06 -94.89 20.70
CA PRO A 961 -179.36 -93.76 19.73
C PRO A 961 -179.43 -93.44 18.03
N ALA A 962 -178.84 -92.34 17.28
CA ALA A 962 -178.18 -92.08 15.79
C ALA A 962 -178.54 -91.11 14.41
N VAL A 963 -177.58 -90.64 13.42
CA VAL A 963 -177.44 -90.00 11.91
C VAL A 963 -177.77 -88.48 11.34
N TYR A 964 -177.62 -88.01 10.01
CA TYR A 964 -177.58 -86.60 9.34
C TYR A 964 -178.67 -86.14 8.26
N ARG A 965 -178.91 -84.80 8.09
CA ARG A 965 -179.64 -83.96 7.04
C ARG A 965 -181.18 -83.67 7.24
N PRO A 966 -181.89 -82.77 6.46
CA PRO A 966 -182.22 -81.41 6.94
C PRO A 966 -183.69 -80.89 6.84
N SER A 967 -183.92 -79.72 7.45
CA SER A 967 -184.92 -78.66 7.12
C SER A 967 -186.42 -78.91 7.41
N GLY A 968 -187.06 -77.94 8.10
CA GLY A 968 -188.51 -77.85 8.30
C GLY A 968 -188.91 -76.79 9.34
N TYR A 969 -189.91 -75.95 9.04
CA TYR A 969 -190.47 -74.94 9.96
C TYR A 969 -191.41 -75.56 11.00
N GLY A 970 -191.50 -74.97 12.20
CA GLY A 970 -192.59 -75.25 13.16
C GLY A 970 -192.35 -74.63 14.55
N SER A 971 -193.37 -73.97 15.12
CA SER A 971 -193.32 -73.34 16.45
C SER A 971 -194.49 -73.85 17.31
N VAL A 972 -194.31 -73.90 18.65
CA VAL A 972 -195.29 -73.65 19.74
C VAL A 972 -194.76 -74.24 21.06
N GLY A 973 -195.04 -73.58 22.21
CA GLY A 973 -195.14 -74.24 23.53
C GLY A 973 -194.27 -73.67 24.66
N THR A 974 -194.88 -73.41 25.82
CA THR A 974 -194.25 -72.93 27.06
C THR A 974 -194.52 -73.87 28.24
N GLY A 975 -193.59 -74.01 29.21
CA GLY A 975 -193.86 -74.78 30.44
C GLY A 975 -192.68 -75.07 31.40
N LEU A 976 -192.49 -74.18 32.39
CA LEU A 976 -192.14 -74.43 33.81
C LEU A 976 -191.43 -75.75 34.25
N TYR A 977 -190.19 -75.68 34.80
CA TYR A 977 -189.91 -75.68 36.26
C TYR A 977 -188.40 -75.57 36.65
N GLN A 978 -188.15 -74.92 37.80
CA GLN A 978 -187.02 -74.86 38.78
C GLN A 978 -185.65 -75.59 38.59
N SER A 979 -184.54 -75.15 39.24
CA SER A 979 -184.22 -73.86 39.93
C SER A 979 -182.70 -73.52 39.78
N SER A 980 -181.70 -73.60 40.69
CA SER A 980 -181.55 -73.76 42.17
C SER A 980 -180.03 -73.62 42.51
N THR A 981 -179.52 -72.98 43.56
CA THR A 981 -180.03 -72.02 44.57
C THR A 981 -178.86 -71.06 44.95
N LEU A 982 -178.98 -69.74 44.73
CA LEU A 982 -179.26 -68.65 45.73
C LEU A 982 -178.13 -68.35 46.75
N PRO A 983 -177.86 -67.08 47.17
CA PRO A 983 -178.32 -65.74 46.71
C PRO A 983 -177.10 -64.77 46.48
N ARG A 984 -177.09 -63.41 46.53
CA ARG A 984 -178.11 -62.34 46.71
C ARG A 984 -177.72 -60.99 46.04
N ASP A 985 -178.76 -60.19 45.74
CA ASP A 985 -178.93 -58.71 45.60
C ASP A 985 -178.01 -57.74 46.42
N ARG A 986 -177.94 -56.41 46.16
CA ARG A 986 -178.88 -55.51 45.43
C ARG A 986 -178.29 -54.19 44.85
N HIS A 987 -179.06 -53.63 43.90
CA HIS A 987 -179.05 -52.34 43.16
C HIS A 987 -178.81 -51.00 43.93
N ALA A 988 -178.75 -49.79 43.32
CA ALA A 988 -178.28 -49.23 42.01
C ALA A 988 -178.68 -47.71 41.86
N TYR A 989 -178.36 -47.09 40.71
CA TYR A 989 -178.89 -45.82 40.09
C TYR A 989 -178.54 -44.39 40.60
N ARG A 990 -177.61 -43.73 39.87
CA ARG A 990 -177.78 -42.62 38.89
C ARG A 990 -178.50 -41.26 39.20
N GLU A 991 -177.78 -40.17 38.88
CA GLU A 991 -178.17 -38.87 38.25
C GLU A 991 -179.14 -37.82 38.90
N ARG A 992 -178.60 -36.59 39.08
CA ARG A 992 -179.22 -35.23 38.98
C ARG A 992 -180.31 -34.86 40.03
N GLU A 993 -180.75 -33.60 40.21
CA GLU A 993 -180.56 -32.34 39.44
C GLU A 993 -180.44 -31.07 40.32
N SER A 994 -180.93 -29.91 39.84
CA SER A 994 -180.55 -28.52 40.20
C SER A 994 -181.19 -27.89 41.46
N ASP A 995 -180.49 -26.87 41.97
CA ASP A 995 -180.93 -25.60 42.61
C ASP A 995 -181.77 -25.52 43.91
N TYR A 996 -181.48 -24.44 44.66
CA TYR A 996 -182.03 -23.92 45.94
C TYR A 996 -181.63 -24.60 47.25
#